data_AF-A0A4Q4XE77-F1
#
_entry.id   AF-A0A4Q4XE77-F1
#
_cell.length_a   1.000
_cell.length_b   1.000
_cell.length_c   1.000
_cell.angle_alpha   90.00
_cell.angle_beta   90.00
_cell.angle_gamma   90.00
#
_symmetry.space_group_name_H-M   'P 1'
#
loop_
_entity.id
_entity.type
_entity.pdbx_description
1 polymer ?
#
loop_
_entity_poly.entity_id
_entity_poly.type
_entity_poly.pdbx_seq_one_letter_code
_entity_poly.pdbx_strand_id
1 'polypeptide(L)'
;MATQVGSAASGGLAGSVSALKLARDSDLDIELPGAPPSGFNYLTASDEELLRYGLPPPPDKASFPEEYRQWERIFSQPPVRAPGTVKPIRQGIAPAPAPFPRASKPTEHGNSQSASWSGAVNTSLPDGYHFKMVSASWTVARPCPPNSALTGSGWDNGDFMATTWVGLDGHNRSSDVLRAGTSHRCVTTDDGAMNCVTFPWFGWHPARPVEVSGFAVNPGDLVTIYIGAFGLSLSYGCSPITRAFVFFCNRSTCTYFSRLVGAPAKTSLQGDSAEWIVEYPGSGTSSTSMSYLGATFMHNCWAIAENRKNKTRVLVKRDLGTATLTDITQSDGVLLSQAVREDDSVLGIFGEARRGIARSPSGETPRIVVYHQTDAPLSPLAYIPVASGRARAVTHVNIAAFHLNEDSDGKIWVTLNNDPPDNPAFNTLWKEVGTLQVYGVKVLGMLGGAARGTFSRLDTDDKAKFENYYGPIKDVIDKYKLDGLDLDVEEDMSQDHINRLIDRLKADFDHTFIITLAPVACALQGENNANLSGFSYQTLEADRGSKIAWYNAQFYNGFGDMKNTDDYTAIINGGFPPSKVVAGILTNEDYGGGYVDMKTLKTVLRELQSSYRDFGGVVGWEYYNSDPRQAAPWEWALTMWEILYTQK
;
A
#
# COMPACT_ATOMS: atom_id res chain seq x y z
N MET A 1 51.41 55.98 -16.46
CA MET A 1 52.21 55.26 -17.48
C MET A 1 52.06 53.77 -17.23
N ALA A 2 51.58 53.06 -18.26
CA ALA A 2 51.63 51.62 -18.51
C ALA A 2 51.36 50.62 -17.36
N THR A 3 50.25 49.89 -17.48
CA THR A 3 50.22 48.46 -17.18
C THR A 3 49.36 47.79 -18.23
N GLN A 4 50.01 47.04 -19.12
CA GLN A 4 49.40 46.32 -20.22
C GLN A 4 49.04 44.89 -19.78
N VAL A 5 47.93 44.45 -20.35
CA VAL A 5 47.26 43.15 -20.23
C VAL A 5 48.15 42.00 -20.73
N GLY A 6 48.17 40.89 -20.00
CA GLY A 6 48.73 39.60 -20.42
C GLY A 6 47.67 38.50 -20.30
N SER A 7 47.41 37.84 -21.42
CA SER A 7 46.36 36.86 -21.69
C SER A 7 46.41 35.60 -20.83
N ALA A 8 45.27 35.17 -20.29
CA ALA A 8 45.08 33.81 -19.76
C ALA A 8 44.89 32.81 -20.93
N ALA A 9 45.85 31.91 -21.07
CA ALA A 9 45.77 30.77 -21.96
C ALA A 9 44.87 29.67 -21.37
N SER A 10 44.04 29.09 -22.24
CA SER A 10 43.22 27.91 -22.04
C SER A 10 44.04 26.69 -21.59
N GLY A 11 43.89 26.28 -20.33
CA GLY A 11 44.41 25.02 -19.81
C GLY A 11 43.40 23.90 -19.97
N GLY A 12 43.67 22.97 -20.90
CA GLY A 12 42.89 21.75 -21.10
C GLY A 12 42.95 20.81 -19.88
N LEU A 13 41.84 20.11 -19.65
CA LEU A 13 41.66 19.06 -18.64
C LEU A 13 42.57 17.85 -18.93
N ALA A 14 43.81 17.92 -18.47
CA ALA A 14 44.70 16.78 -18.33
C ALA A 14 45.33 16.81 -16.92
N GLY A 15 44.48 16.79 -15.89
CA GLY A 15 44.90 16.58 -14.50
C GLY A 15 44.57 15.16 -14.08
N SER A 16 45.59 14.30 -14.01
CA SER A 16 45.46 12.90 -13.58
C SER A 16 44.96 12.82 -12.14
N VAL A 17 43.70 12.47 -11.95
CA VAL A 17 43.20 11.97 -10.66
C VAL A 17 43.36 10.45 -10.68
N SER A 18 44.22 9.92 -9.82
CA SER A 18 44.34 8.48 -9.61
C SER A 18 43.06 7.95 -8.94
N ALA A 19 42.05 7.64 -9.74
CA ALA A 19 40.83 6.99 -9.30
C ALA A 19 41.13 5.53 -8.93
N LEU A 20 40.75 5.12 -7.72
CA LEU A 20 40.75 3.72 -7.31
C LEU A 20 39.61 3.00 -8.03
N LYS A 21 39.92 2.24 -9.10
CA LYS A 21 38.98 1.29 -9.71
C LYS A 21 38.61 0.22 -8.68
N LEU A 22 37.38 0.28 -8.18
CA LEU A 22 36.82 -0.64 -7.18
C LEU A 22 35.83 -1.59 -7.85
N ALA A 23 36.34 -2.73 -8.32
CA ALA A 23 35.68 -4.03 -8.57
C ALA A 23 36.37 -4.70 -9.78
N ARG A 24 37.04 -5.85 -9.57
CA ARG A 24 37.68 -6.63 -10.66
C ARG A 24 36.74 -7.66 -11.30
N ASP A 25 35.50 -7.81 -10.81
CA ASP A 25 34.53 -8.83 -11.25
C ASP A 25 33.23 -8.26 -11.87
N SER A 26 33.08 -6.93 -11.97
CA SER A 26 32.00 -6.28 -12.72
C SER A 26 32.56 -5.52 -13.91
N ASP A 27 31.98 -5.69 -15.11
CA ASP A 27 32.32 -4.91 -16.31
C ASP A 27 31.86 -3.44 -16.24
N LEU A 28 31.36 -3.00 -15.08
CA LEU A 28 30.85 -1.67 -14.81
C LEU A 28 32.00 -0.74 -14.37
N ASP A 29 32.18 0.38 -15.07
CA ASP A 29 33.16 1.40 -14.71
C ASP A 29 32.58 2.29 -13.60
N ILE A 30 33.03 2.10 -12.35
CA ILE A 30 32.49 2.80 -11.18
C ILE A 30 33.56 3.70 -10.56
N GLU A 31 33.24 4.98 -10.43
CA GLU A 31 34.10 6.00 -9.88
C GLU A 31 33.49 6.57 -8.58
N LEU A 32 34.30 6.64 -7.52
CA LEU A 32 33.97 7.38 -6.30
C LEU A 32 34.37 8.84 -6.51
N PRO A 33 33.41 9.77 -6.68
CA PRO A 33 33.75 11.19 -6.82
C PRO A 33 34.31 11.73 -5.51
N GLY A 34 35.12 12.78 -5.59
CA GLY A 34 35.64 13.49 -4.41
C GLY A 34 34.54 13.97 -3.47
N ALA A 35 34.87 14.25 -2.21
CA ALA A 35 33.91 14.90 -1.30
C ALA A 35 33.81 16.40 -1.63
N PRO A 36 32.62 17.03 -1.49
CA PRO A 36 32.51 18.48 -1.54
C PRO A 36 33.44 19.14 -0.51
N PRO A 37 34.10 20.26 -0.84
CA PRO A 37 34.98 20.95 0.09
C PRO A 37 34.19 21.56 1.25
N SER A 38 34.90 21.91 2.33
CA SER A 38 34.31 22.65 3.45
C SER A 38 33.69 23.97 2.95
N GLY A 39 32.45 24.26 3.37
CA GLY A 39 31.72 25.45 2.95
C GLY A 39 31.08 25.38 1.56
N PHE A 40 31.07 24.20 0.91
CA PHE A 40 30.37 24.00 -0.37
C PHE A 40 28.87 24.35 -0.24
N ASN A 41 28.38 25.28 -1.05
CA ASN A 41 26.98 25.65 -1.09
C ASN A 41 26.24 24.83 -2.15
N TYR A 42 25.55 23.79 -1.69
CA TYR A 42 24.78 22.89 -2.55
C TYR A 42 23.70 23.61 -3.36
N LEU A 43 23.07 24.65 -2.80
CA LEU A 43 21.91 25.31 -3.41
C LEU A 43 22.28 26.30 -4.53
N THR A 44 23.53 26.75 -4.59
CA THR A 44 23.99 27.74 -5.59
C THR A 44 25.09 27.19 -6.50
N ALA A 45 25.56 25.97 -6.27
CA ALA A 45 26.54 25.31 -7.13
C ALA A 45 25.97 25.07 -8.53
N SER A 46 26.82 25.19 -9.54
CA SER A 46 26.45 24.83 -10.91
C SER A 46 26.24 23.31 -11.06
N ASP A 47 25.48 22.90 -12.08
CA ASP A 47 25.30 21.49 -12.41
C ASP A 47 26.62 20.73 -12.57
N GLU A 48 27.63 21.38 -13.14
CA GLU A 48 28.98 20.81 -13.33
C GLU A 48 29.69 20.58 -11.99
N GLU A 49 29.59 21.53 -11.06
CA GLU A 49 30.16 21.39 -9.73
C GLU A 49 29.46 20.29 -8.92
N LEU A 50 28.13 20.20 -9.01
CA LEU A 50 27.36 19.14 -8.34
C LEU A 50 27.75 17.76 -8.90
N LEU A 51 27.78 17.60 -10.23
CA LEU A 51 28.15 16.35 -10.88
C LEU A 51 29.58 15.92 -10.57
N ARG A 52 30.52 16.88 -10.46
CA ARG A 52 31.91 16.61 -10.06
C ARG A 52 32.02 15.90 -8.70
N TYR A 53 31.07 16.17 -7.79
CA TYR A 53 30.99 15.52 -6.48
C TYR A 53 29.98 14.37 -6.43
N GLY A 54 29.44 13.94 -7.58
CA GLY A 54 28.42 12.89 -7.68
C GLY A 54 27.09 13.28 -7.05
N LEU A 55 26.71 14.54 -7.13
CA LEU A 55 25.46 15.07 -6.62
C LEU A 55 24.51 15.35 -7.78
N PRO A 56 23.20 15.08 -7.64
CA PRO A 56 22.22 15.37 -8.66
C PRO A 56 22.10 16.88 -8.88
N PRO A 57 22.14 17.35 -10.14
CA PRO A 57 21.74 18.72 -10.50
C PRO A 57 20.30 19.02 -10.09
N PRO A 58 19.97 20.26 -9.72
CA PRO A 58 18.59 20.64 -9.42
C PRO A 58 17.71 20.58 -10.68
N PRO A 59 16.43 20.19 -10.54
CA PRO A 59 15.41 20.53 -11.53
C PRO A 59 15.33 22.05 -11.74
N ASP A 60 14.96 22.52 -12.94
CA ASP A 60 14.77 23.95 -13.18
C ASP A 60 13.65 24.52 -12.28
N LYS A 61 13.97 25.52 -11.45
CA LYS A 61 13.05 26.04 -10.44
C LYS A 61 11.81 26.71 -11.02
N ALA A 62 11.94 27.39 -12.17
CA ALA A 62 10.83 28.12 -12.78
C ALA A 62 9.84 27.15 -13.41
N SER A 63 10.35 26.11 -14.07
CA SER A 63 9.55 25.13 -14.78
C SER A 63 9.02 24.03 -13.86
N PHE A 64 9.80 23.63 -12.84
CA PHE A 64 9.59 22.45 -11.97
C PHE A 64 9.70 22.80 -10.48
N PRO A 65 8.83 23.67 -9.95
CA PRO A 65 8.96 24.19 -8.59
C PRO A 65 8.76 23.15 -7.49
N GLU A 66 8.02 22.07 -7.74
CA GLU A 66 7.76 21.00 -6.75
C GLU A 66 8.94 20.03 -6.66
N GLU A 67 9.47 19.62 -7.80
CA GLU A 67 10.64 18.75 -7.92
C GLU A 67 11.89 19.47 -7.42
N TYR A 68 12.04 20.76 -7.76
CA TYR A 68 13.07 21.61 -7.17
C TYR A 68 12.93 21.68 -5.64
N ARG A 69 11.71 21.80 -5.10
CA ARG A 69 11.48 21.82 -3.64
C ARG A 69 11.88 20.51 -2.97
N GLN A 70 11.67 19.37 -3.64
CA GLN A 70 12.12 18.06 -3.12
C GLN A 70 13.65 17.99 -3.09
N TRP A 71 14.31 18.42 -4.17
CA TRP A 71 15.77 18.52 -4.22
C TRP A 71 16.30 19.48 -3.14
N GLU A 72 15.70 20.66 -3.01
CA GLU A 72 16.07 21.69 -2.02
C GLU A 72 15.92 21.16 -0.58
N ARG A 73 14.89 20.34 -0.30
CA ARG A 73 14.74 19.68 1.01
C ARG A 73 15.91 18.76 1.36
N ILE A 74 16.52 18.10 0.38
CA ILE A 74 17.68 17.23 0.61
C ILE A 74 18.94 18.09 0.79
N PHE A 75 19.11 19.14 -0.01
CA PHE A 75 20.37 19.90 -0.08
C PHE A 75 20.44 21.14 0.82
N SER A 76 19.32 21.59 1.39
CA SER A 76 19.30 22.64 2.42
C SER A 76 19.87 22.15 3.76
N GLN A 77 19.77 20.85 4.04
CA GLN A 77 20.41 20.17 5.16
C GLN A 77 21.06 18.89 4.64
N PRO A 78 22.24 19.00 3.98
CA PRO A 78 22.82 17.91 3.22
C PRO A 78 23.11 16.70 4.13
N PRO A 79 22.63 15.49 3.78
CA PRO A 79 22.89 14.29 4.55
C PRO A 79 24.38 13.96 4.59
N VAL A 80 24.79 13.11 5.55
CA VAL A 80 26.19 12.68 5.66
C VAL A 80 26.49 11.64 4.57
N ARG A 81 27.61 11.81 3.86
CA ARG A 81 28.04 10.82 2.86
C ARG A 81 28.44 9.52 3.55
N ALA A 82 27.76 8.44 3.21
CA ALA A 82 28.13 7.11 3.63
C ALA A 82 29.44 6.68 2.95
N PRO A 83 30.35 5.98 3.66
CA PRO A 83 31.63 5.56 3.10
C PRO A 83 31.44 4.66 1.87
N GLY A 84 30.45 3.76 1.93
CA GLY A 84 29.92 2.99 0.81
C GLY A 84 30.96 2.22 0.00
N THR A 85 30.95 0.90 0.00
CA THR A 85 31.69 0.09 -0.98
C THR A 85 30.73 -0.59 -1.93
N VAL A 86 31.21 -0.95 -3.11
CA VAL A 86 30.43 -1.68 -4.12
C VAL A 86 31.05 -3.04 -4.35
N LYS A 87 30.20 -4.05 -4.51
CA LYS A 87 30.62 -5.40 -4.87
C LYS A 87 29.62 -5.98 -5.87
N PRO A 88 30.04 -6.84 -6.82
CA PRO A 88 29.10 -7.53 -7.70
C PRO A 88 28.02 -8.26 -6.88
N ILE A 89 26.76 -8.18 -7.31
CA ILE A 89 25.69 -9.00 -6.72
C ILE A 89 26.01 -10.48 -6.98
N ARG A 90 25.84 -11.34 -5.96
CA ARG A 90 26.11 -12.79 -6.11
C ARG A 90 25.23 -13.40 -7.22
N GLN A 91 25.80 -14.32 -8.00
CA GLN A 91 25.09 -15.04 -9.06
C GLN A 91 23.84 -15.74 -8.49
N GLY A 92 22.67 -15.55 -9.12
CA GLY A 92 21.36 -16.02 -8.62
C GLY A 92 20.56 -15.01 -7.79
N ILE A 93 21.15 -13.86 -7.44
CA ILE A 93 20.49 -12.73 -6.71
C ILE A 93 20.34 -11.50 -7.62
N ALA A 94 20.75 -11.59 -8.89
CA ALA A 94 20.69 -10.47 -9.81
C ALA A 94 19.26 -10.28 -10.35
N PRO A 95 18.72 -9.06 -10.38
CA PRO A 95 17.49 -8.75 -11.11
C PRO A 95 17.64 -9.16 -12.58
N ALA A 96 16.58 -9.71 -13.18
CA ALA A 96 16.67 -10.36 -14.50
C ALA A 96 17.26 -9.41 -15.55
N PRO A 97 18.18 -9.89 -16.41
CA PRO A 97 18.70 -9.11 -17.53
C PRO A 97 17.80 -9.34 -18.75
N ALA A 98 16.57 -8.84 -18.73
CA ALA A 98 15.71 -8.94 -19.90
C ALA A 98 14.99 -7.61 -20.16
N PRO A 99 15.18 -6.97 -21.34
CA PRO A 99 14.26 -5.94 -21.79
C PRO A 99 12.86 -6.53 -21.94
N PHE A 100 11.87 -5.70 -21.62
CA PHE A 100 10.45 -6.06 -21.51
C PHE A 100 9.94 -7.06 -22.59
N PRO A 101 9.42 -8.25 -22.20
CA PRO A 101 8.73 -9.13 -23.15
C PRO A 101 7.36 -8.56 -23.54
N ARG A 102 7.03 -8.68 -24.83
CA ARG A 102 5.84 -8.15 -25.50
C ARG A 102 4.54 -8.39 -24.70
N ALA A 103 3.71 -7.35 -24.55
CA ALA A 103 2.39 -7.44 -23.94
C ALA A 103 1.48 -8.44 -24.68
N SER A 104 0.93 -9.41 -23.92
CA SER A 104 -0.30 -10.15 -24.21
C SER A 104 -1.53 -9.23 -24.08
N LYS A 105 -2.75 -9.78 -24.21
CA LYS A 105 -4.00 -9.03 -23.96
C LYS A 105 -3.93 -8.30 -22.60
N PRO A 106 -4.58 -7.13 -22.45
CA PRO A 106 -4.64 -6.42 -21.17
C PRO A 106 -5.14 -7.32 -20.03
N THR A 107 -4.69 -7.08 -18.80
CA THR A 107 -5.29 -7.69 -17.60
C THR A 107 -6.75 -7.24 -17.45
N GLU A 108 -7.50 -7.88 -16.55
CA GLU A 108 -8.87 -7.47 -16.20
C GLU A 108 -8.94 -6.02 -15.70
N HIS A 109 -7.81 -5.47 -15.25
CA HIS A 109 -7.66 -4.09 -14.79
C HIS A 109 -7.25 -3.11 -15.91
N GLY A 110 -7.09 -3.59 -17.15
CA GLY A 110 -6.69 -2.78 -18.30
C GLY A 110 -5.19 -2.51 -18.42
N ASN A 111 -4.36 -3.08 -17.55
CA ASN A 111 -2.90 -2.92 -17.57
C ASN A 111 -2.24 -3.89 -18.55
N SER A 112 -1.03 -3.55 -19.00
CA SER A 112 -0.19 -4.48 -19.76
C SER A 112 0.33 -5.62 -18.88
N GLN A 113 0.66 -6.77 -19.47
CA GLN A 113 1.19 -7.92 -18.73
C GLN A 113 2.71 -8.06 -18.92
N SER A 114 3.41 -8.45 -17.86
CA SER A 114 4.82 -8.82 -17.86
C SER A 114 5.05 -10.06 -16.99
N ALA A 115 6.10 -10.82 -17.31
CA ALA A 115 6.47 -12.01 -16.53
C ALA A 115 7.25 -11.67 -15.25
N SER A 116 7.81 -10.46 -15.17
CA SER A 116 8.79 -10.08 -14.14
C SER A 116 8.62 -8.67 -13.59
N TRP A 117 7.95 -7.75 -14.29
CA TRP A 117 7.83 -6.34 -13.91
C TRP A 117 6.39 -5.94 -13.62
N SER A 118 6.19 -5.22 -12.52
CA SER A 118 4.97 -4.49 -12.21
C SER A 118 5.33 -3.04 -11.93
N GLY A 119 4.58 -2.09 -12.46
CA GLY A 119 4.82 -0.67 -12.22
C GLY A 119 4.41 0.19 -13.40
N ALA A 120 5.18 1.25 -13.66
CA ALA A 120 4.91 2.20 -14.72
C ALA A 120 6.13 2.43 -15.62
N VAL A 121 5.86 2.54 -16.93
CA VAL A 121 6.86 2.85 -17.95
C VAL A 121 6.38 4.03 -18.80
N ASN A 122 7.14 5.11 -18.82
CA ASN A 122 6.89 6.27 -19.67
C ASN A 122 7.78 6.22 -20.92
N THR A 123 7.17 6.24 -22.10
CA THR A 123 7.83 6.34 -23.42
C THR A 123 7.38 7.56 -24.21
N SER A 124 6.56 8.42 -23.60
CA SER A 124 5.91 9.54 -24.27
C SER A 124 6.82 10.76 -24.26
N LEU A 125 7.57 10.96 -25.34
CA LEU A 125 8.48 12.09 -25.51
C LEU A 125 8.14 12.92 -26.76
N PRO A 126 8.30 14.25 -26.71
CA PRO A 126 8.28 15.07 -27.92
C PRO A 126 9.46 14.72 -28.84
N ASP A 127 9.29 14.97 -30.14
CA ASP A 127 10.34 14.70 -31.14
C ASP A 127 11.67 15.38 -30.79
N GLY A 128 12.75 14.60 -30.82
CA GLY A 128 14.10 15.09 -30.54
C GLY A 128 14.48 15.20 -29.06
N TYR A 129 13.59 14.80 -28.15
CA TYR A 129 13.88 14.65 -26.73
C TYR A 129 14.34 13.23 -26.38
N HIS A 130 15.01 13.11 -25.24
CA HIS A 130 15.38 11.84 -24.62
C HIS A 130 15.36 12.01 -23.10
N PHE A 131 14.93 10.99 -22.38
CA PHE A 131 15.04 10.94 -20.94
C PHE A 131 16.52 10.92 -20.54
N LYS A 132 16.86 11.70 -19.51
CA LYS A 132 18.22 11.77 -18.98
C LYS A 132 18.29 11.64 -17.48
N MET A 133 17.17 11.73 -16.78
CA MET A 133 17.12 11.62 -15.32
C MET A 133 15.75 11.10 -14.91
N VAL A 134 15.72 10.24 -13.90
CA VAL A 134 14.50 9.73 -13.27
C VAL A 134 14.69 9.65 -11.77
N SER A 135 13.60 9.83 -11.03
CA SER A 135 13.59 9.84 -9.58
C SER A 135 12.28 9.28 -9.04
N ALA A 136 12.39 8.71 -7.84
CA ALA A 136 11.26 8.43 -6.96
C ALA A 136 11.75 8.31 -5.50
N SER A 137 10.79 8.34 -4.58
CA SER A 137 10.99 8.02 -3.18
C SER A 137 10.06 6.89 -2.76
N TRP A 138 10.49 5.99 -1.89
CA TRP A 138 9.61 4.97 -1.32
C TRP A 138 10.05 4.59 0.08
N THR A 139 9.10 4.12 0.87
CA THR A 139 9.40 3.39 2.10
C THR A 139 9.81 1.98 1.73
N VAL A 140 10.99 1.57 2.18
CA VAL A 140 11.57 0.26 1.87
C VAL A 140 10.69 -0.83 2.48
N ALA A 141 10.15 -1.70 1.63
CA ALA A 141 9.23 -2.75 2.07
C ALA A 141 9.93 -3.77 2.99
N ARG A 142 9.15 -4.37 3.89
CA ARG A 142 9.58 -5.55 4.63
C ARG A 142 9.37 -6.76 3.72
N PRO A 143 10.43 -7.51 3.38
CA PRO A 143 10.25 -8.70 2.57
C PRO A 143 9.69 -9.83 3.42
N CYS A 144 8.76 -10.59 2.84
CA CYS A 144 8.25 -11.83 3.39
C CYS A 144 8.13 -12.89 2.28
N PRO A 145 8.19 -14.18 2.61
CA PRO A 145 7.65 -15.22 1.74
C PRO A 145 6.19 -14.90 1.38
N PRO A 146 5.70 -15.28 0.19
CA PRO A 146 4.29 -15.25 -0.12
C PRO A 146 3.52 -16.16 0.83
N ASN A 147 2.28 -15.80 1.15
CA ASN A 147 1.46 -16.58 2.08
C ASN A 147 1.23 -18.03 1.62
N SER A 148 1.30 -18.30 0.31
CA SER A 148 1.25 -19.65 -0.27
C SER A 148 2.41 -20.55 0.19
N ALA A 149 3.50 -19.98 0.71
CA ALA A 149 4.61 -20.72 1.29
C ALA A 149 4.39 -21.07 2.79
N LEU A 150 3.29 -20.63 3.41
CA LEU A 150 3.00 -20.95 4.82
C LEU A 150 2.14 -22.23 4.91
N THR A 151 2.65 -23.25 5.59
CA THR A 151 1.95 -24.52 5.86
C THR A 151 1.63 -24.66 7.35
N GLY A 152 0.81 -25.66 7.70
CA GLY A 152 0.44 -25.95 9.09
C GLY A 152 1.62 -26.31 10.01
N SER A 153 2.80 -26.57 9.44
CA SER A 153 4.05 -26.91 10.16
C SER A 153 5.13 -25.82 10.11
N GLY A 154 4.89 -24.68 9.44
CA GLY A 154 5.88 -23.62 9.25
C GLY A 154 5.96 -23.12 7.81
N TRP A 155 7.10 -22.55 7.42
CA TRP A 155 7.32 -22.12 6.04
C TRP A 155 7.88 -23.26 5.19
N ASP A 156 7.36 -23.44 3.99
CA ASP A 156 8.00 -24.27 2.98
C ASP A 156 9.39 -23.70 2.62
N ASN A 157 10.33 -24.58 2.31
CA ASN A 157 11.63 -24.19 1.77
C ASN A 157 11.46 -23.35 0.52
N GLY A 158 12.06 -22.17 0.51
CA GLY A 158 11.94 -21.25 -0.61
C GLY A 158 12.97 -20.14 -0.61
N ASP A 159 13.16 -19.57 -1.79
CA ASP A 159 13.96 -18.38 -2.03
C ASP A 159 13.04 -17.33 -2.67
N PHE A 160 12.85 -16.22 -1.98
CA PHE A 160 11.88 -15.19 -2.35
C PHE A 160 12.60 -13.88 -2.56
N MET A 161 12.41 -13.26 -3.72
CA MET A 161 13.08 -12.01 -4.05
C MET A 161 12.10 -11.01 -4.67
N ALA A 162 12.30 -9.74 -4.36
CA ALA A 162 11.70 -8.64 -5.09
C ALA A 162 12.64 -7.43 -5.03
N THR A 163 12.55 -6.56 -6.02
CA THR A 163 13.35 -5.35 -6.09
C THR A 163 12.53 -4.18 -6.54
N THR A 164 12.69 -3.05 -5.86
CA THR A 164 12.01 -1.78 -6.12
C THR A 164 13.03 -0.81 -6.68
N TRP A 165 12.82 -0.29 -7.89
CA TRP A 165 13.82 0.54 -8.59
C TRP A 165 13.23 1.59 -9.53
N VAL A 166 14.05 2.60 -9.83
CA VAL A 166 13.85 3.54 -10.94
C VAL A 166 14.90 3.30 -12.02
N GLY A 167 14.52 3.52 -13.28
CA GLY A 167 15.39 3.21 -14.41
C GLY A 167 15.17 4.06 -15.66
N LEU A 168 16.15 3.98 -16.57
CA LEU A 168 16.09 4.51 -17.92
C LEU A 168 16.40 3.38 -18.91
N ASP A 169 15.75 3.45 -20.06
CA ASP A 169 15.94 2.57 -21.23
C ASP A 169 15.55 1.10 -21.02
N GLY A 170 14.75 0.75 -20.01
CA GLY A 170 14.30 -0.63 -19.78
C GLY A 170 13.31 -1.20 -20.82
N HIS A 171 12.80 -0.38 -21.74
CA HIS A 171 11.67 -0.73 -22.61
C HIS A 171 11.98 -0.56 -24.12
N ASN A 172 10.97 -0.62 -25.00
CA ASN A 172 11.09 -0.31 -26.44
C ASN A 172 12.17 -1.05 -27.26
N ARG A 173 12.56 -2.27 -26.84
CA ARG A 173 13.66 -3.06 -27.45
C ARG A 173 15.04 -2.44 -27.26
N SER A 174 15.19 -1.60 -26.25
CA SER A 174 16.49 -1.15 -25.79
C SER A 174 17.40 -2.34 -25.46
N SER A 175 18.68 -2.17 -25.73
CA SER A 175 19.75 -3.13 -25.44
C SER A 175 20.48 -2.82 -24.13
N ASP A 176 20.04 -1.79 -23.40
CA ASP A 176 20.61 -1.38 -22.11
C ASP A 176 19.51 -0.97 -21.13
N VAL A 177 19.86 -0.91 -19.84
CA VAL A 177 18.97 -0.36 -18.80
C VAL A 177 19.85 0.14 -17.67
N LEU A 178 19.80 1.44 -17.39
CA LEU A 178 20.44 2.07 -16.24
C LEU A 178 19.43 2.12 -15.10
N ARG A 179 19.75 1.49 -13.96
CA ARG A 179 18.78 1.32 -12.87
C ARG A 179 19.43 1.34 -11.48
N ALA A 180 18.69 1.84 -10.51
CA ALA A 180 19.10 1.87 -9.11
C ALA A 180 17.89 1.67 -8.18
N GLY A 181 18.08 0.93 -7.09
CA GLY A 181 16.97 0.50 -6.26
C GLY A 181 17.37 -0.17 -4.95
N THR A 182 16.35 -0.69 -4.28
CA THR A 182 16.47 -1.55 -3.10
C THR A 182 15.97 -2.93 -3.45
N SER A 183 16.78 -3.95 -3.16
CA SER A 183 16.41 -5.35 -3.32
C SER A 183 16.20 -6.00 -1.97
N HIS A 184 15.37 -7.03 -1.97
CA HIS A 184 15.11 -7.84 -0.81
C HIS A 184 15.17 -9.32 -1.18
N ARG A 185 15.70 -10.14 -0.28
CA ARG A 185 15.71 -11.59 -0.43
C ARG A 185 15.37 -12.26 0.90
N CYS A 186 14.42 -13.17 0.90
CA CYS A 186 14.07 -14.01 2.03
C CYS A 186 14.27 -15.47 1.67
N VAL A 187 15.00 -16.19 2.52
CA VAL A 187 15.17 -17.65 2.41
C VAL A 187 14.54 -18.30 3.62
N THR A 188 13.72 -19.32 3.39
CA THR A 188 13.10 -20.16 4.43
C THR A 188 13.70 -21.57 4.38
N THR A 189 13.88 -22.17 5.56
CA THR A 189 14.47 -23.52 5.73
C THR A 189 13.54 -24.46 6.52
N ASP A 190 13.70 -25.78 6.36
CA ASP A 190 12.83 -26.84 6.91
C ASP A 190 12.72 -26.84 8.44
N ASP A 191 13.68 -26.22 9.13
CA ASP A 191 13.69 -26.01 10.57
C ASP A 191 12.80 -24.83 11.02
N GLY A 192 12.11 -24.18 10.08
CA GLY A 192 11.26 -23.02 10.32
C GLY A 192 12.04 -21.69 10.41
N ALA A 193 13.35 -21.69 10.15
CA ALA A 193 14.13 -20.45 10.16
C ALA A 193 13.83 -19.62 8.90
N MET A 194 13.76 -18.30 9.10
CA MET A 194 13.57 -17.31 8.03
C MET A 194 14.69 -16.29 8.09
N ASN A 195 15.44 -16.15 7.00
CA ASN A 195 16.50 -15.17 6.87
C ASN A 195 16.18 -14.19 5.73
N CYS A 196 15.90 -12.95 6.10
CA CYS A 196 15.55 -11.88 5.18
C CYS A 196 16.63 -10.79 5.19
N VAL A 197 17.08 -10.41 4.00
CA VAL A 197 18.05 -9.33 3.79
C VAL A 197 17.47 -8.28 2.86
N THR A 198 17.79 -7.02 3.15
CA THR A 198 17.50 -5.86 2.29
C THR A 198 18.82 -5.18 1.97
N PHE A 199 19.02 -4.80 0.71
CA PHE A 199 20.25 -4.14 0.29
C PHE A 199 20.00 -3.14 -0.86
N PRO A 200 20.72 -2.01 -0.87
CA PRO A 200 20.75 -1.09 -2.00
C PRO A 200 21.63 -1.64 -3.13
N TRP A 201 21.24 -1.36 -4.37
CA TRP A 201 21.99 -1.81 -5.56
C TRP A 201 21.79 -0.87 -6.75
N PHE A 202 22.72 -0.91 -7.70
CA PHE A 202 22.56 -0.24 -8.99
C PHE A 202 23.27 -1.00 -10.09
N GLY A 203 22.96 -0.69 -11.36
CA GLY A 203 23.63 -1.28 -12.50
C GLY A 203 23.28 -0.62 -13.83
N TRP A 204 24.04 -0.98 -14.85
CA TRP A 204 23.81 -0.59 -16.24
C TRP A 204 23.99 -1.83 -17.12
N HIS A 205 22.89 -2.38 -17.60
CA HIS A 205 22.92 -3.56 -18.49
C HIS A 205 23.67 -3.23 -19.80
N PRO A 206 24.48 -4.14 -20.36
CA PRO A 206 24.63 -5.56 -20.04
C PRO A 206 25.59 -5.90 -18.89
N ALA A 207 26.26 -4.92 -18.27
CA ALA A 207 27.13 -5.22 -17.14
C ALA A 207 26.33 -5.68 -15.92
N ARG A 208 26.96 -6.53 -15.10
CA ARG A 208 26.34 -7.07 -13.89
C ARG A 208 26.09 -5.96 -12.85
N PRO A 209 24.91 -5.92 -12.23
CA PRO A 209 24.63 -4.96 -11.17
C PRO A 209 25.52 -5.20 -9.94
N VAL A 210 25.69 -4.14 -9.14
CA VAL A 210 26.49 -4.15 -7.91
C VAL A 210 25.62 -3.85 -6.69
N GLU A 211 25.90 -4.55 -5.60
CA GLU A 211 25.36 -4.29 -4.27
C GLU A 211 26.19 -3.19 -3.59
N VAL A 212 25.51 -2.30 -2.86
CA VAL A 212 26.14 -1.27 -2.05
C VAL A 212 26.21 -1.72 -0.59
N SER A 213 27.40 -1.74 -0.02
CA SER A 213 27.65 -2.04 1.40
C SER A 213 28.15 -0.80 2.14
N GLY A 214 27.80 -0.63 3.42
CA GLY A 214 28.21 0.55 4.20
C GLY A 214 27.36 1.81 3.95
N PHE A 215 26.24 1.67 3.23
CA PHE A 215 25.11 2.60 3.22
C PHE A 215 23.90 1.81 3.74
N ALA A 216 23.41 2.17 4.93
CA ALA A 216 22.36 1.41 5.60
C ALA A 216 21.01 1.68 4.94
N VAL A 217 20.29 0.61 4.60
CA VAL A 217 18.91 0.64 4.10
C VAL A 217 18.17 -0.53 4.72
N ASN A 218 17.16 -0.22 5.54
CA ASN A 218 16.36 -1.21 6.25
C ASN A 218 14.88 -1.08 5.87
N PRO A 219 14.08 -2.16 6.03
CA PRO A 219 12.63 -2.04 5.97
C PRO A 219 12.09 -0.91 6.87
N GLY A 220 11.21 -0.07 6.33
CA GLY A 220 10.68 1.12 7.00
C GLY A 220 11.48 2.40 6.75
N ASP A 221 12.68 2.33 6.18
CA ASP A 221 13.42 3.54 5.80
C ASP A 221 12.78 4.22 4.59
N LEU A 222 12.70 5.56 4.62
CA LEU A 222 12.32 6.36 3.46
C LEU A 222 13.56 6.65 2.62
N VAL A 223 13.62 6.06 1.42
CA VAL A 223 14.72 6.28 0.48
C VAL A 223 14.25 7.14 -0.69
N THR A 224 15.13 8.02 -1.17
CA THR A 224 14.98 8.76 -2.43
C THR A 224 16.14 8.41 -3.33
N ILE A 225 15.85 8.05 -4.59
CA ILE A 225 16.86 7.67 -5.58
C ILE A 225 16.78 8.61 -6.77
N TYR A 226 17.94 9.09 -7.20
CA TYR A 226 18.14 9.80 -8.45
C TYR A 226 19.13 9.01 -9.30
N ILE A 227 18.78 8.78 -10.56
CA ILE A 227 19.76 8.38 -11.57
C ILE A 227 19.69 9.40 -12.70
N GLY A 228 20.85 9.77 -13.24
CA GLY A 228 20.88 10.64 -14.40
C GLY A 228 22.12 10.42 -15.24
N ALA A 229 21.96 10.53 -16.55
CA ALA A 229 22.99 10.24 -17.54
C ALA A 229 23.43 11.51 -18.30
N PHE A 230 24.70 11.50 -18.72
CA PHE A 230 25.36 12.61 -19.40
C PHE A 230 26.50 12.12 -20.32
N GLY A 231 26.93 12.97 -21.25
CA GLY A 231 28.02 12.67 -22.20
C GLY A 231 29.43 12.87 -21.61
N LEU A 232 30.45 12.48 -22.38
CA LEU A 232 31.88 12.64 -22.03
C LEU A 232 32.35 14.10 -21.90
N SER A 233 31.61 15.04 -22.50
CA SER A 233 31.82 16.48 -22.40
C SER A 233 30.49 17.15 -22.10
N LEU A 234 30.49 18.12 -21.18
CA LEU A 234 29.35 19.02 -20.98
C LEU A 234 29.18 19.99 -22.18
N SER A 235 30.12 20.00 -23.14
CA SER A 235 30.11 20.77 -24.39
C SER A 235 29.67 19.93 -25.61
N TYR A 236 29.01 20.57 -26.57
CA TYR A 236 28.02 20.08 -27.56
C TYR A 236 28.37 18.93 -28.52
N GLY A 237 27.31 18.21 -28.96
CA GLY A 237 27.20 17.52 -30.26
C GLY A 237 27.27 15.99 -30.20
N CYS A 238 26.14 15.30 -30.42
CA CYS A 238 25.98 13.86 -30.71
C CYS A 238 26.99 12.89 -30.07
N SER A 239 27.43 13.14 -28.84
CA SER A 239 28.29 12.21 -28.13
C SER A 239 27.42 11.15 -27.48
N PRO A 240 27.77 9.86 -27.59
CA PRO A 240 27.03 8.81 -26.92
C PRO A 240 26.97 9.13 -25.42
N ILE A 241 25.79 8.92 -24.81
CA ILE A 241 25.60 9.13 -23.37
C ILE A 241 26.19 7.91 -22.68
N THR A 242 27.42 8.07 -22.19
CA THR A 242 28.22 6.95 -21.64
C THR A 242 28.61 7.16 -20.18
N ARG A 243 28.10 8.19 -19.51
CA ARG A 243 28.35 8.47 -18.10
C ARG A 243 27.01 8.68 -17.40
N ALA A 244 26.95 8.32 -16.13
CA ALA A 244 25.80 8.55 -15.28
C ALA A 244 26.24 8.83 -13.85
N PHE A 245 25.35 9.45 -13.07
CA PHE A 245 25.43 9.43 -11.63
C PHE A 245 24.30 8.56 -11.08
N VAL A 246 24.59 7.87 -9.99
CA VAL A 246 23.59 7.24 -9.14
C VAL A 246 23.69 7.88 -7.76
N PHE A 247 22.57 8.31 -7.21
CA PHE A 247 22.48 8.95 -5.91
C PHE A 247 21.33 8.36 -5.11
N PHE A 248 21.63 7.91 -3.90
CA PHE A 248 20.69 7.40 -2.92
C PHE A 248 20.71 8.33 -1.72
N CYS A 249 19.55 8.73 -1.23
CA CYS A 249 19.40 9.42 0.05
C CYS A 249 18.49 8.57 0.93
N ASN A 250 19.02 8.08 2.06
CA ASN A 250 18.19 7.49 3.10
C ASN A 250 17.81 8.63 4.06
N ARG A 251 16.56 9.07 3.96
CA ARG A 251 16.04 10.20 4.74
C ARG A 251 15.81 9.82 6.20
N SER A 252 15.61 8.54 6.50
CA SER A 252 15.45 8.04 7.87
C SER A 252 16.77 8.04 8.64
N THR A 253 17.88 7.73 7.97
CA THR A 253 19.21 7.73 8.60
C THR A 253 20.01 9.01 8.36
N CYS A 254 19.47 9.96 7.60
CA CYS A 254 20.14 11.20 7.18
C CYS A 254 21.50 10.95 6.51
N THR A 255 21.60 9.88 5.71
CA THR A 255 22.82 9.54 4.96
C THR A 255 22.57 9.49 3.46
N TYR A 256 23.63 9.66 2.66
CA TYR A 256 23.57 9.46 1.22
C TYR A 256 24.72 8.63 0.68
N PHE A 257 24.48 7.95 -0.44
CA PHE A 257 25.49 7.26 -1.22
C PHE A 257 25.44 7.75 -2.66
N SER A 258 26.60 7.96 -3.28
CA SER A 258 26.66 8.31 -4.70
C SER A 258 27.88 7.77 -5.42
N ARG A 259 27.72 7.51 -6.72
CA ARG A 259 28.78 7.10 -7.65
C ARG A 259 28.60 7.72 -9.01
N LEU A 260 29.72 7.92 -9.69
CA LEU A 260 29.74 8.10 -11.14
C LEU A 260 29.93 6.73 -11.79
N VAL A 261 29.22 6.51 -12.89
CA VAL A 261 29.10 5.21 -13.56
C VAL A 261 29.34 5.40 -15.04
N GLY A 262 30.26 4.64 -15.63
CA GLY A 262 30.48 4.54 -17.06
C GLY A 262 29.60 3.46 -17.68
N ALA A 263 29.09 3.74 -18.87
CA ALA A 263 28.36 2.75 -19.65
C ALA A 263 29.27 1.55 -20.00
N PRO A 264 28.72 0.33 -20.04
CA PRO A 264 29.45 -0.84 -20.51
C PRO A 264 30.00 -0.65 -21.94
N ALA A 265 30.98 -1.48 -22.32
CA ALA A 265 31.56 -1.42 -23.66
C ALA A 265 30.48 -1.59 -24.75
N LYS A 266 30.48 -0.67 -25.73
CA LYS A 266 29.49 -0.60 -26.84
C LYS A 266 28.06 -0.24 -26.41
N THR A 267 27.87 0.22 -25.18
CA THR A 267 26.59 0.72 -24.67
C THR A 267 26.57 2.24 -24.60
N SER A 268 25.43 2.84 -24.90
CA SER A 268 25.16 4.26 -24.66
C SER A 268 23.66 4.45 -24.44
N LEU A 269 23.30 5.30 -23.49
CA LEU A 269 21.90 5.59 -23.19
C LEU A 269 21.22 6.21 -24.42
N GLN A 270 20.11 5.61 -24.84
CA GLN A 270 19.20 6.16 -25.84
C GLN A 270 18.28 7.21 -25.21
N GLY A 271 17.79 6.97 -24.00
CA GLY A 271 16.83 7.80 -23.27
C GLY A 271 15.41 7.69 -23.84
N ASP A 272 14.97 6.50 -24.24
CA ASP A 272 13.67 6.27 -24.88
C ASP A 272 12.57 5.82 -23.92
N SER A 273 12.93 5.46 -22.69
CA SER A 273 11.99 5.19 -21.61
C SER A 273 12.49 5.60 -20.23
N ALA A 274 11.54 5.86 -19.33
CA ALA A 274 11.76 6.01 -17.89
C ALA A 274 10.83 5.06 -17.13
N GLU A 275 11.35 4.40 -16.08
CA GLU A 275 10.63 3.32 -15.39
C GLU A 275 10.59 3.48 -13.87
N TRP A 276 9.47 3.02 -13.28
CA TRP A 276 9.19 2.90 -11.85
C TRP A 276 8.65 1.49 -11.57
N ILE A 277 9.52 0.59 -11.10
CA ILE A 277 9.26 -0.86 -11.19
C ILE A 277 9.47 -1.56 -9.85
N VAL A 278 8.54 -2.46 -9.52
CA VAL A 278 8.82 -3.64 -8.70
C VAL A 278 9.05 -4.81 -9.64
N GLU A 279 10.20 -5.44 -9.51
CA GLU A 279 10.62 -6.58 -10.30
C GLU A 279 10.95 -7.77 -9.41
N TYR A 280 10.66 -8.97 -9.89
CA TYR A 280 11.31 -10.17 -9.40
C TYR A 280 11.98 -10.90 -10.57
N PRO A 281 13.04 -11.68 -10.33
CA PRO A 281 13.86 -12.22 -11.40
C PRO A 281 13.22 -13.32 -12.28
N GLY A 282 11.91 -13.61 -12.18
CA GLY A 282 11.25 -14.72 -12.91
C GLY A 282 11.37 -14.59 -14.44
N SER A 283 11.43 -15.63 -15.26
CA SER A 283 11.43 -17.09 -15.09
C SER A 283 12.35 -17.69 -16.16
N GLY A 284 13.02 -18.82 -15.87
CA GLY A 284 13.81 -19.53 -16.87
C GLY A 284 14.62 -20.73 -16.35
N THR A 285 15.22 -20.62 -15.16
CA THR A 285 15.98 -21.72 -14.53
C THR A 285 16.13 -21.60 -13.00
N SER A 286 15.64 -20.53 -12.36
CA SER A 286 15.81 -20.29 -10.93
C SER A 286 14.60 -20.80 -10.12
N SER A 287 14.88 -21.41 -8.96
CA SER A 287 13.87 -21.78 -7.95
C SER A 287 13.38 -20.59 -7.12
N THR A 288 13.54 -19.36 -7.62
CA THR A 288 13.28 -18.12 -6.87
C THR A 288 11.90 -17.57 -7.23
N SER A 289 11.05 -17.40 -6.22
CA SER A 289 9.70 -16.86 -6.35
C SER A 289 9.65 -15.38 -5.99
N MET A 290 8.58 -14.68 -6.38
CA MET A 290 8.36 -13.29 -5.98
C MET A 290 8.15 -13.20 -4.45
N SER A 291 8.84 -12.28 -3.78
CA SER A 291 8.59 -11.95 -2.37
C SER A 291 7.29 -11.15 -2.23
N TYR A 292 6.52 -11.43 -1.18
CA TYR A 292 5.36 -10.63 -0.84
C TYR A 292 5.79 -9.35 -0.14
N LEU A 293 5.60 -8.22 -0.83
CA LEU A 293 5.88 -6.88 -0.31
C LEU A 293 4.63 -6.20 0.28
N GLY A 294 3.46 -6.83 0.23
CA GLY A 294 2.18 -6.19 0.53
C GLY A 294 1.87 -5.10 -0.50
N ALA A 295 2.07 -3.85 -0.12
CA ALA A 295 1.97 -2.70 -1.01
C ALA A 295 3.28 -1.91 -0.98
N THR A 296 3.83 -1.61 -2.15
CA THR A 296 4.95 -0.68 -2.34
C THR A 296 4.42 0.57 -3.01
N PHE A 297 4.69 1.74 -2.42
CA PHE A 297 4.37 3.00 -3.05
C PHE A 297 5.62 3.74 -3.43
N MET A 298 5.67 4.18 -4.69
CA MET A 298 6.64 5.15 -5.15
C MET A 298 5.98 6.52 -5.18
N HIS A 299 6.51 7.43 -4.38
CA HIS A 299 6.12 8.83 -4.31
C HIS A 299 7.09 9.68 -5.12
N ASN A 300 6.64 10.86 -5.51
CA ASN A 300 7.48 11.82 -6.23
C ASN A 300 8.10 11.19 -7.50
N CYS A 301 7.32 10.39 -8.22
CA CYS A 301 7.74 9.79 -9.48
C CYS A 301 7.84 10.88 -10.52
N TRP A 302 9.06 11.15 -11.01
CA TRP A 302 9.27 12.08 -12.10
C TRP A 302 10.53 11.80 -12.92
N ALA A 303 10.55 12.26 -14.16
CA ALA A 303 11.65 12.15 -15.10
C ALA A 303 11.88 13.47 -15.88
N ILE A 304 13.15 13.77 -16.16
CA ILE A 304 13.54 14.91 -16.99
C ILE A 304 14.01 14.41 -18.34
N ALA A 305 13.47 15.02 -19.39
CA ALA A 305 13.93 14.89 -20.75
C ALA A 305 14.69 16.13 -21.21
N GLU A 306 15.64 15.93 -22.12
CA GLU A 306 16.43 17.01 -22.70
C GLU A 306 16.41 16.93 -24.22
N ASN A 307 16.33 18.11 -24.84
CA ASN A 307 16.41 18.20 -26.29
C ASN A 307 17.84 17.93 -26.75
N ARG A 308 18.01 17.01 -27.69
CA ARG A 308 19.33 16.60 -28.20
C ARG A 308 20.14 17.75 -28.84
N LYS A 309 19.49 18.82 -29.33
CA LYS A 309 20.14 19.90 -30.08
C LYS A 309 20.47 21.14 -29.22
N ASN A 310 19.51 21.64 -28.47
CA ASN A 310 19.64 22.94 -27.76
C ASN A 310 19.74 22.81 -26.23
N LYS A 311 19.79 21.58 -25.68
CA LYS A 311 19.91 21.30 -24.25
C LYS A 311 18.83 21.96 -23.38
N THR A 312 17.70 22.33 -23.96
CA THR A 312 16.56 22.77 -23.17
C THR A 312 16.00 21.56 -22.44
N ARG A 313 15.89 21.69 -21.12
CA ARG A 313 15.28 20.68 -20.26
C ARG A 313 13.78 20.90 -20.26
N VAL A 314 13.04 19.82 -20.41
CA VAL A 314 11.65 19.76 -19.99
C VAL A 314 11.53 18.59 -19.04
N LEU A 315 11.02 18.84 -17.84
CA LEU A 315 10.35 17.80 -17.10
C LEU A 315 9.17 17.41 -17.96
N VAL A 316 9.08 16.13 -18.24
CA VAL A 316 7.84 15.58 -18.76
C VAL A 316 6.98 15.40 -17.52
N LYS A 317 6.44 16.50 -17.01
CA LYS A 317 5.76 16.56 -15.70
C LYS A 317 4.71 15.44 -15.63
N ARG A 318 4.52 14.83 -14.46
CA ARG A 318 3.42 13.88 -14.20
C ARG A 318 3.56 12.58 -14.98
N ASP A 319 4.74 11.98 -14.87
CA ASP A 319 5.16 10.84 -15.70
C ASP A 319 4.28 9.62 -15.60
N LEU A 320 3.48 9.49 -14.54
CA LEU A 320 2.49 8.43 -14.50
C LEU A 320 1.33 8.72 -15.43
N GLY A 321 0.87 9.97 -15.57
CA GLY A 321 -0.30 10.38 -16.37
C GLY A 321 -0.31 9.83 -17.80
N THR A 322 0.87 9.71 -18.41
CA THR A 322 1.08 9.17 -19.76
C THR A 322 1.83 7.83 -19.79
N ALA A 323 2.26 7.32 -18.63
CA ALA A 323 2.91 6.02 -18.54
C ALA A 323 1.93 4.87 -18.79
N THR A 324 2.45 3.82 -19.41
CA THR A 324 1.77 2.53 -19.45
C THR A 324 1.99 1.81 -18.13
N LEU A 325 0.90 1.36 -17.50
CA LEU A 325 0.97 0.50 -16.32
C LEU A 325 1.17 -0.96 -16.76
N THR A 326 1.95 -1.68 -15.97
CA THR A 326 2.24 -3.10 -16.20
C THR A 326 2.05 -3.90 -14.91
N ASP A 327 1.47 -5.09 -15.05
CA ASP A 327 1.23 -6.06 -13.99
C ASP A 327 2.14 -7.27 -14.19
N ILE A 328 2.57 -7.89 -13.08
CA ILE A 328 3.23 -9.19 -13.14
C ILE A 328 2.15 -10.26 -13.23
N THR A 329 2.18 -11.08 -14.28
CA THR A 329 1.31 -12.25 -14.45
C THR A 329 2.14 -13.49 -14.78
N GLN A 330 1.86 -14.61 -14.13
CA GLN A 330 2.45 -15.91 -14.47
C GLN A 330 1.91 -16.44 -15.81
N SER A 331 2.60 -17.43 -16.37
CA SER A 331 2.23 -18.05 -17.66
C SER A 331 0.84 -18.71 -17.66
N ASP A 332 0.31 -19.07 -16.49
CA ASP A 332 -1.02 -19.64 -16.30
C ASP A 332 -2.12 -18.58 -16.06
N GLY A 333 -1.77 -17.28 -16.13
CA GLY A 333 -2.70 -16.16 -15.94
C GLY A 333 -2.88 -15.71 -14.49
N VAL A 334 -2.12 -16.26 -13.53
CA VAL A 334 -2.11 -15.79 -12.14
C VAL A 334 -1.45 -14.41 -12.05
N LEU A 335 -2.22 -13.40 -11.64
CA LEU A 335 -1.71 -12.04 -11.38
C LEU A 335 -0.89 -12.06 -10.10
N LEU A 336 0.44 -11.87 -10.14
CA LEU A 336 1.34 -11.83 -8.96
C LEU A 336 1.49 -10.43 -8.36
N SER A 337 1.39 -9.40 -9.19
CA SER A 337 1.51 -8.03 -8.73
C SER A 337 0.81 -7.05 -9.66
N GLN A 338 0.09 -6.09 -9.08
CA GLN A 338 -0.71 -5.11 -9.80
C GLN A 338 -0.15 -3.71 -9.62
N ALA A 339 -0.03 -2.95 -10.71
CA ALA A 339 0.26 -1.53 -10.68
C ALA A 339 -1.02 -0.69 -10.69
N VAL A 340 -1.08 0.32 -9.83
CA VAL A 340 -2.18 1.29 -9.77
C VAL A 340 -1.59 2.70 -9.74
N ARG A 341 -2.09 3.54 -10.62
CA ARG A 341 -1.80 4.98 -10.59
C ARG A 341 -2.72 5.63 -9.57
N GLU A 342 -2.16 6.06 -8.44
CA GLU A 342 -2.90 6.78 -7.39
C GLU A 342 -3.10 8.24 -7.81
N ASP A 343 -2.03 8.86 -8.29
CA ASP A 343 -2.05 10.12 -8.99
C ASP A 343 -0.92 10.18 -10.01
N ASP A 344 -0.71 11.35 -10.58
CA ASP A 344 0.28 11.61 -11.62
C ASP A 344 1.76 11.49 -11.17
N SER A 345 2.01 11.39 -9.87
CA SER A 345 3.32 11.33 -9.19
C SER A 345 3.43 10.19 -8.16
N VAL A 346 2.33 9.51 -7.86
CA VAL A 346 2.24 8.41 -6.89
C VAL A 346 1.80 7.12 -7.59
N LEU A 347 2.66 6.11 -7.53
CA LEU A 347 2.43 4.76 -8.05
C LEU A 347 2.28 3.79 -6.89
N GLY A 348 1.15 3.11 -6.81
CA GLY A 348 0.95 1.93 -5.97
C GLY A 348 1.31 0.66 -6.73
N ILE A 349 2.06 -0.24 -6.10
CA ILE A 349 2.39 -1.56 -6.64
C ILE A 349 2.07 -2.60 -5.57
N PHE A 350 1.11 -3.45 -5.84
CA PHE A 350 0.55 -4.41 -4.90
C PHE A 350 1.05 -5.80 -5.25
N GLY A 351 1.59 -6.53 -4.28
CA GLY A 351 1.74 -7.98 -4.41
C GLY A 351 0.36 -8.64 -4.37
N GLU A 352 0.26 -9.85 -4.90
CA GLU A 352 -0.99 -10.60 -5.12
C GLU A 352 -2.14 -10.27 -4.16
N ALA A 353 -3.31 -10.07 -4.77
CA ALA A 353 -4.57 -10.37 -4.11
C ALA A 353 -4.49 -11.80 -3.57
N ARG A 354 -4.93 -11.99 -2.34
CA ARG A 354 -5.04 -13.28 -1.65
C ARG A 354 -5.78 -14.32 -2.53
N ARG A 355 -5.10 -15.01 -3.45
CA ARG A 355 -5.59 -16.29 -3.99
C ARG A 355 -5.47 -17.29 -2.87
N GLY A 356 -6.57 -17.43 -2.13
CA GLY A 356 -6.56 -18.01 -0.80
C GLY A 356 -6.33 -16.92 0.23
N ILE A 357 -7.44 -16.49 0.82
CA ILE A 357 -7.55 -15.69 2.04
C ILE A 357 -6.32 -15.94 2.93
N ALA A 358 -5.36 -15.01 2.92
CA ALA A 358 -4.39 -14.92 4.01
C ALA A 358 -5.21 -14.59 5.25
N ARG A 359 -5.56 -15.65 5.97
CA ARG A 359 -6.26 -15.64 7.23
C ARG A 359 -5.45 -14.73 8.17
N SER A 360 -5.89 -13.47 8.35
CA SER A 360 -5.84 -12.95 9.71
C SER A 360 -6.74 -13.89 10.47
N PRO A 361 -6.28 -14.51 11.57
CA PRO A 361 -7.20 -15.19 12.44
C PRO A 361 -8.33 -14.20 12.73
N SER A 362 -9.56 -14.68 12.72
CA SER A 362 -10.73 -13.97 13.24
C SER A 362 -10.57 -13.48 14.70
N GLY A 363 -9.40 -13.68 15.32
CA GLY A 363 -9.02 -13.32 16.68
C GLY A 363 -7.95 -12.22 16.81
N GLU A 364 -7.72 -11.35 15.83
CA GLU A 364 -6.94 -10.11 16.08
C GLU A 364 -7.78 -9.12 16.90
N THR A 365 -7.57 -9.13 18.21
CA THR A 365 -8.07 -8.13 19.16
C THR A 365 -6.94 -7.17 19.56
N PRO A 366 -7.22 -5.87 19.75
CA PRO A 366 -8.53 -5.21 19.62
C PRO A 366 -8.90 -4.84 18.18
N ARG A 367 -10.18 -4.97 17.80
CA ARG A 367 -10.65 -4.51 16.49
C ARG A 367 -10.90 -3.01 16.48
N ILE A 368 -10.74 -2.39 15.31
CA ILE A 368 -11.24 -1.04 15.00
C ILE A 368 -12.16 -1.21 13.80
N VAL A 369 -13.44 -1.00 14.02
CA VAL A 369 -14.50 -1.16 13.02
C VAL A 369 -15.16 0.18 12.77
N VAL A 370 -15.54 0.44 11.53
CA VAL A 370 -16.24 1.67 11.13
C VAL A 370 -17.45 1.31 10.29
N TYR A 371 -18.63 1.83 10.62
CA TYR A 371 -19.79 1.79 9.73
C TYR A 371 -19.70 2.91 8.70
N HIS A 372 -20.01 2.58 7.45
CA HIS A 372 -20.13 3.51 6.33
C HIS A 372 -21.54 3.36 5.76
N GLN A 373 -22.45 4.23 6.21
CA GLN A 373 -23.83 4.29 5.71
C GLN A 373 -24.03 5.52 4.80
N THR A 374 -23.59 6.68 5.28
CA THR A 374 -23.60 7.92 4.52
C THR A 374 -22.34 8.01 3.64
N ASP A 375 -22.54 8.37 2.37
CA ASP A 375 -21.46 8.39 1.37
C ASP A 375 -20.30 9.31 1.79
N ALA A 376 -19.09 8.76 1.71
CA ALA A 376 -17.85 9.38 2.12
C ALA A 376 -16.65 8.65 1.48
N PRO A 377 -15.56 9.33 1.10
CA PRO A 377 -14.37 8.66 0.59
C PRO A 377 -13.75 7.72 1.61
N LEU A 378 -13.68 6.43 1.30
CA LEU A 378 -13.11 5.38 2.16
C LEU A 378 -11.61 5.24 1.99
N SER A 379 -11.08 5.60 0.83
CA SER A 379 -9.66 5.44 0.51
C SER A 379 -8.68 6.06 1.51
N PRO A 380 -8.96 7.19 2.22
CA PRO A 380 -8.08 7.68 3.28
C PRO A 380 -7.85 6.71 4.44
N LEU A 381 -8.80 5.81 4.73
CA LEU A 381 -8.64 4.77 5.77
C LEU A 381 -7.55 3.75 5.40
N ALA A 382 -7.22 3.61 4.12
CA ALA A 382 -6.10 2.81 3.62
C ALA A 382 -4.83 3.64 3.44
N TYR A 383 -4.90 4.77 2.73
CA TYR A 383 -3.71 5.50 2.30
C TYR A 383 -3.01 6.28 3.43
N ILE A 384 -3.76 6.91 4.33
CA ILE A 384 -3.17 7.78 5.36
C ILE A 384 -2.36 6.99 6.40
N PRO A 385 -2.82 5.82 6.89
CA PRO A 385 -2.00 4.98 7.75
C PRO A 385 -0.68 4.63 7.08
N VAL A 386 -0.71 4.21 5.82
CA VAL A 386 0.49 3.83 5.08
C VAL A 386 1.42 5.02 4.87
N ALA A 387 0.89 6.18 4.48
CA ALA A 387 1.65 7.42 4.34
C ALA A 387 2.28 7.88 5.68
N SER A 388 1.71 7.46 6.80
CA SER A 388 2.20 7.74 8.15
C SER A 388 3.10 6.61 8.72
N GLY A 389 3.49 5.63 7.90
CA GLY A 389 4.34 4.50 8.32
C GLY A 389 3.63 3.41 9.12
N ARG A 390 2.28 3.38 9.09
CA ARG A 390 1.44 2.41 9.80
C ARG A 390 0.86 1.41 8.80
N ALA A 391 0.81 0.14 9.16
CA ALA A 391 0.29 -0.91 8.28
C ALA A 391 -1.23 -0.76 8.01
N ARG A 392 -2.00 -0.32 9.00
CA ARG A 392 -3.44 0.00 8.92
C ARG A 392 -3.89 0.79 10.16
N ALA A 393 -4.97 1.55 10.04
CA ALA A 393 -5.62 2.20 11.19
C ALA A 393 -7.00 1.61 11.51
N VAL A 394 -7.68 1.06 10.51
CA VAL A 394 -8.93 0.33 10.66
C VAL A 394 -8.69 -1.15 10.39
N THR A 395 -9.45 -2.01 11.04
CA THR A 395 -9.42 -3.46 10.81
C THR A 395 -10.58 -3.92 9.94
N HIS A 396 -11.77 -3.33 10.13
CA HIS A 396 -12.99 -3.68 9.42
C HIS A 396 -13.78 -2.44 9.03
N VAL A 397 -14.43 -2.47 7.87
CA VAL A 397 -15.41 -1.48 7.42
C VAL A 397 -16.72 -2.19 7.11
N ASN A 398 -17.84 -1.71 7.65
CA ASN A 398 -19.17 -2.24 7.39
C ASN A 398 -19.92 -1.30 6.44
N ILE A 399 -20.13 -1.73 5.20
CA ILE A 399 -20.90 -0.99 4.19
C ILE A 399 -22.39 -1.15 4.49
N ALA A 400 -23.05 -0.05 4.78
CA ALA A 400 -24.41 -0.02 5.28
C ALA A 400 -25.32 0.92 4.47
N ALA A 401 -26.64 0.77 4.54
CA ALA A 401 -27.36 -0.41 4.99
C ALA A 401 -27.92 -1.17 3.79
N PHE A 402 -27.74 -2.49 3.75
CA PHE A 402 -28.42 -3.33 2.77
C PHE A 402 -29.83 -3.65 3.26
N HIS A 403 -30.82 -3.55 2.36
CA HIS A 403 -32.21 -3.86 2.66
C HIS A 403 -32.79 -4.84 1.65
N LEU A 404 -33.58 -5.81 2.15
CA LEU A 404 -34.38 -6.70 1.32
C LEU A 404 -35.76 -6.10 1.12
N ASN A 405 -36.13 -5.85 -0.13
CA ASN A 405 -37.38 -5.20 -0.51
C ASN A 405 -38.28 -6.13 -1.30
N GLU A 406 -39.58 -5.82 -1.28
CA GLU A 406 -40.60 -6.47 -2.08
C GLU A 406 -41.66 -5.43 -2.45
N ASP A 407 -42.10 -5.43 -3.71
CA ASP A 407 -43.22 -4.60 -4.15
C ASP A 407 -44.57 -5.34 -4.05
N SER A 408 -45.65 -4.66 -4.42
CA SER A 408 -47.00 -5.22 -4.42
C SER A 408 -47.19 -6.41 -5.38
N ASP A 409 -46.30 -6.56 -6.37
CA ASP A 409 -46.35 -7.61 -7.38
C ASP A 409 -45.48 -8.82 -7.00
N GLY A 410 -44.85 -8.79 -5.81
CA GLY A 410 -43.99 -9.86 -5.31
C GLY A 410 -42.58 -9.85 -5.90
N LYS A 411 -42.17 -8.78 -6.58
CA LYS A 411 -40.79 -8.65 -7.06
C LYS A 411 -39.89 -8.33 -5.89
N ILE A 412 -38.80 -9.09 -5.75
CA ILE A 412 -37.81 -8.93 -4.68
C ILE A 412 -36.54 -8.28 -5.24
N TRP A 413 -35.96 -7.34 -4.51
CA TRP A 413 -34.65 -6.76 -4.83
C TRP A 413 -33.90 -6.29 -3.58
N VAL A 414 -32.59 -6.11 -3.73
CA VAL A 414 -31.73 -5.53 -2.69
C VAL A 414 -31.49 -4.06 -3.00
N THR A 415 -31.52 -3.21 -1.98
CA THR A 415 -30.95 -1.85 -2.05
C THR A 415 -29.78 -1.73 -1.10
N LEU A 416 -28.78 -0.93 -1.47
CA LEU A 416 -27.86 -0.28 -0.55
C LEU A 416 -28.41 1.12 -0.29
N ASN A 417 -28.84 1.37 0.93
CA ASN A 417 -29.69 2.49 1.29
C ASN A 417 -30.92 2.53 0.36
N ASN A 418 -31.03 3.57 -0.47
CA ASN A 418 -32.18 3.79 -1.35
C ASN A 418 -32.03 3.18 -2.75
N ASP A 419 -30.82 2.79 -3.14
CA ASP A 419 -30.47 2.48 -4.52
C ASP A 419 -30.00 1.03 -4.68
N PRO A 420 -30.17 0.40 -5.85
CA PRO A 420 -29.58 -0.91 -6.12
C PRO A 420 -28.05 -0.87 -5.92
N PRO A 421 -27.42 -1.93 -5.37
CA PRO A 421 -25.96 -1.96 -5.17
C PRO A 421 -25.13 -1.76 -6.45
N ASP A 422 -25.70 -2.02 -7.63
CA ASP A 422 -25.06 -1.82 -8.94
C ASP A 422 -25.38 -0.48 -9.59
N ASN A 423 -26.06 0.43 -8.87
CA ASN A 423 -26.21 1.81 -9.29
C ASN A 423 -24.82 2.42 -9.55
N PRO A 424 -24.58 3.06 -10.73
CA PRO A 424 -23.31 3.67 -11.07
C PRO A 424 -22.76 4.68 -10.04
N ALA A 425 -23.62 5.26 -9.19
CA ALA A 425 -23.20 6.11 -8.06
C ALA A 425 -22.24 5.38 -7.10
N PHE A 426 -22.39 4.06 -6.95
CA PHE A 426 -21.54 3.24 -6.08
C PHE A 426 -20.27 2.72 -6.78
N ASN A 427 -19.99 3.10 -8.03
CA ASN A 427 -18.79 2.63 -8.73
C ASN A 427 -17.49 3.04 -8.00
N THR A 428 -17.45 4.23 -7.40
CA THR A 428 -16.31 4.68 -6.60
C THR A 428 -16.22 3.87 -5.31
N LEU A 429 -17.34 3.70 -4.61
CA LEU A 429 -17.42 2.87 -3.40
C LEU A 429 -16.84 1.47 -3.65
N TRP A 430 -17.30 0.76 -4.68
CA TRP A 430 -16.84 -0.61 -4.94
C TRP A 430 -15.36 -0.70 -5.34
N LYS A 431 -14.81 0.34 -5.98
CA LYS A 431 -13.36 0.43 -6.21
C LYS A 431 -12.60 0.61 -4.89
N GLU A 432 -13.07 1.51 -4.03
CA GLU A 432 -12.46 1.75 -2.72
C GLU A 432 -12.59 0.55 -1.77
N VAL A 433 -13.67 -0.23 -1.86
CA VAL A 433 -13.80 -1.52 -1.16
C VAL A 433 -12.68 -2.46 -1.57
N GLY A 434 -12.44 -2.61 -2.88
CA GLY A 434 -11.31 -3.40 -3.39
C GLY A 434 -9.96 -2.88 -2.87
N THR A 435 -9.77 -1.55 -2.87
CA THR A 435 -8.59 -0.90 -2.28
C THR A 435 -8.42 -1.30 -0.81
N LEU A 436 -9.43 -1.10 0.04
CA LEU A 436 -9.38 -1.45 1.47
C LEU A 436 -9.00 -2.92 1.70
N GLN A 437 -9.59 -3.84 0.93
CA GLN A 437 -9.31 -5.27 1.02
C GLN A 437 -7.87 -5.60 0.64
N VAL A 438 -7.31 -4.92 -0.37
CA VAL A 438 -5.89 -5.01 -0.74
C VAL A 438 -4.98 -4.56 0.41
N TYR A 439 -5.35 -3.52 1.17
CA TYR A 439 -4.63 -3.09 2.38
C TYR A 439 -4.89 -3.96 3.62
N GLY A 440 -5.61 -5.08 3.47
CA GLY A 440 -5.87 -6.02 4.55
C GLY A 440 -6.94 -5.55 5.56
N VAL A 441 -7.73 -4.54 5.19
CA VAL A 441 -8.97 -4.19 5.88
C VAL A 441 -10.05 -5.15 5.43
N LYS A 442 -10.82 -5.70 6.37
CA LYS A 442 -11.97 -6.55 6.05
C LYS A 442 -13.19 -5.70 5.75
N VAL A 443 -13.87 -5.99 4.64
CA VAL A 443 -15.06 -5.22 4.28
C VAL A 443 -16.29 -6.11 4.36
N LEU A 444 -17.18 -5.80 5.30
CA LEU A 444 -18.46 -6.48 5.49
C LEU A 444 -19.58 -5.63 4.88
N GLY A 445 -20.70 -6.27 4.55
CA GLY A 445 -21.97 -5.56 4.41
C GLY A 445 -22.73 -5.54 5.73
N MET A 446 -23.52 -4.52 6.00
CA MET A 446 -24.51 -4.51 7.10
C MET A 446 -25.89 -4.72 6.52
N LEU A 447 -26.59 -5.78 6.94
CA LEU A 447 -27.93 -6.11 6.52
C LEU A 447 -28.95 -5.64 7.57
N GLY A 448 -29.97 -4.90 7.14
CA GLY A 448 -31.07 -4.43 7.99
C GLY A 448 -30.86 -3.04 8.58
N GLY A 449 -30.76 -2.95 9.91
CA GLY A 449 -30.76 -1.71 10.69
C GLY A 449 -32.14 -1.10 10.90
N ALA A 450 -32.18 0.17 11.29
CA ALA A 450 -33.39 0.89 11.70
C ALA A 450 -34.55 0.86 10.68
N ALA A 451 -34.25 0.75 9.38
CA ALA A 451 -35.25 0.55 8.35
C ALA A 451 -35.75 -0.91 8.34
N ARG A 452 -36.88 -1.13 9.04
CA ARG A 452 -37.51 -2.44 9.22
C ARG A 452 -37.95 -3.08 7.89
N GLY A 453 -38.07 -4.42 7.91
CA GLY A 453 -38.63 -5.23 6.83
C GLY A 453 -37.70 -6.33 6.33
N THR A 454 -36.40 -6.24 6.58
CA THR A 454 -35.42 -7.19 6.04
C THR A 454 -35.47 -8.54 6.75
N PHE A 455 -35.45 -8.53 8.07
CA PHE A 455 -35.47 -9.76 8.87
C PHE A 455 -36.87 -10.34 8.98
N SER A 456 -37.92 -9.52 9.01
CA SER A 456 -39.30 -10.01 8.94
C SER A 456 -39.61 -10.76 7.63
N ARG A 457 -38.94 -10.43 6.51
CA ARG A 457 -39.00 -11.21 5.26
C ARG A 457 -38.26 -12.54 5.33
N LEU A 458 -37.16 -12.59 6.09
CA LEU A 458 -36.34 -13.81 6.31
C LEU A 458 -36.91 -14.72 7.42
N ASP A 459 -37.77 -14.18 8.30
CA ASP A 459 -38.42 -14.86 9.43
C ASP A 459 -39.65 -15.65 8.97
N THR A 460 -39.43 -16.70 8.17
CA THR A 460 -40.51 -17.51 7.59
C THR A 460 -40.22 -19.02 7.62
N ASP A 461 -41.21 -19.84 7.97
CA ASP A 461 -41.09 -21.30 7.90
C ASP A 461 -41.05 -21.85 6.46
N ASP A 462 -41.54 -21.06 5.50
CA ASP A 462 -41.51 -21.44 4.08
C ASP A 462 -40.09 -21.32 3.53
N LYS A 463 -39.44 -22.46 3.33
CA LYS A 463 -38.08 -22.54 2.79
C LYS A 463 -37.95 -21.87 1.42
N ALA A 464 -38.94 -22.03 0.53
CA ALA A 464 -38.88 -21.42 -0.80
C ALA A 464 -38.97 -19.90 -0.70
N LYS A 465 -39.80 -19.39 0.20
CA LYS A 465 -39.88 -17.95 0.49
C LYS A 465 -38.55 -17.44 1.08
N PHE A 466 -37.95 -18.17 2.02
CA PHE A 466 -36.61 -17.84 2.53
C PHE A 466 -35.56 -17.77 1.41
N GLU A 467 -35.49 -18.77 0.52
CA GLU A 467 -34.56 -18.77 -0.61
C GLU A 467 -34.74 -17.55 -1.53
N ASN A 468 -35.99 -17.12 -1.77
CA ASN A 468 -36.29 -15.99 -2.65
C ASN A 468 -35.76 -14.65 -2.10
N TYR A 469 -35.72 -14.46 -0.78
CA TYR A 469 -35.11 -13.27 -0.17
C TYR A 469 -33.62 -13.42 0.11
N TYR A 470 -33.17 -14.64 0.44
CA TYR A 470 -31.76 -14.92 0.73
C TYR A 470 -30.88 -14.89 -0.54
N GLY A 471 -31.36 -15.44 -1.65
CA GLY A 471 -30.61 -15.50 -2.91
C GLY A 471 -30.08 -14.13 -3.37
N PRO A 472 -30.90 -13.07 -3.44
CA PRO A 472 -30.44 -11.75 -3.84
C PRO A 472 -29.32 -11.16 -2.97
N ILE A 473 -29.36 -11.32 -1.64
CA ILE A 473 -28.26 -10.84 -0.78
C ILE A 473 -27.00 -11.70 -0.93
N LYS A 474 -27.16 -13.01 -1.13
CA LYS A 474 -26.05 -13.91 -1.46
C LYS A 474 -25.34 -13.45 -2.75
N ASP A 475 -26.11 -13.10 -3.79
CA ASP A 475 -25.57 -12.61 -5.05
C ASP A 475 -24.80 -11.29 -4.89
N VAL A 476 -25.27 -10.39 -4.02
CA VAL A 476 -24.56 -9.14 -3.67
C VAL A 476 -23.22 -9.46 -3.00
N ILE A 477 -23.21 -10.35 -2.00
CA ILE A 477 -21.98 -10.79 -1.32
C ILE A 477 -20.98 -11.37 -2.33
N ASP A 478 -21.45 -12.27 -3.21
CA ASP A 478 -20.63 -12.91 -4.24
C ASP A 478 -20.10 -11.91 -5.29
N LYS A 479 -20.92 -10.96 -5.71
CA LYS A 479 -20.57 -9.96 -6.75
C LYS A 479 -19.52 -8.98 -6.24
N TYR A 480 -19.69 -8.46 -5.02
CA TYR A 480 -18.81 -7.43 -4.45
C TYR A 480 -17.74 -7.98 -3.52
N LYS A 481 -17.62 -9.31 -3.40
CA LYS A 481 -16.56 -10.00 -2.67
C LYS A 481 -16.47 -9.54 -1.21
N LEU A 482 -17.61 -9.36 -0.56
CA LEU A 482 -17.65 -8.99 0.86
C LEU A 482 -17.02 -10.09 1.71
N ASP A 483 -16.17 -9.70 2.67
CA ASP A 483 -15.50 -10.61 3.60
C ASP A 483 -16.46 -11.20 4.65
N GLY A 484 -17.65 -10.62 4.79
CA GLY A 484 -18.63 -11.00 5.78
C GLY A 484 -19.91 -10.18 5.73
N LEU A 485 -20.81 -10.47 6.66
CA LEU A 485 -22.07 -9.78 6.84
C LEU A 485 -22.33 -9.51 8.32
N ASP A 486 -22.62 -8.26 8.64
CA ASP A 486 -23.15 -7.82 9.92
C ASP A 486 -24.68 -7.85 9.88
N LEU A 487 -25.30 -8.61 10.78
CA LEU A 487 -26.74 -8.75 10.90
C LEU A 487 -27.25 -7.77 11.96
N ASP A 488 -27.63 -6.57 11.52
CA ASP A 488 -28.11 -5.51 12.40
C ASP A 488 -29.64 -5.60 12.58
N VAL A 489 -30.06 -6.50 13.46
CA VAL A 489 -31.47 -6.88 13.62
C VAL A 489 -32.19 -5.90 14.56
N GLU A 490 -32.81 -4.86 14.01
CA GLU A 490 -33.63 -3.88 14.75
C GLU A 490 -35.15 -4.08 14.55
N GLU A 491 -35.56 -5.34 14.39
CA GLU A 491 -36.96 -5.77 14.37
C GLU A 491 -37.10 -7.19 14.90
N ASP A 492 -38.29 -7.57 15.38
CA ASP A 492 -38.54 -8.92 15.89
C ASP A 492 -38.24 -9.99 14.83
N MET A 493 -37.37 -10.94 15.18
CA MET A 493 -37.06 -12.15 14.43
C MET A 493 -37.00 -13.34 15.37
N SER A 494 -37.47 -14.52 14.93
CA SER A 494 -37.43 -15.72 15.76
C SER A 494 -36.02 -16.28 15.94
N GLN A 495 -35.80 -16.96 17.08
CA GLN A 495 -34.54 -17.64 17.39
C GLN A 495 -34.16 -18.67 16.32
N ASP A 496 -35.13 -19.45 15.84
CA ASP A 496 -34.90 -20.51 14.84
C ASP A 496 -34.49 -19.93 13.49
N HIS A 497 -35.07 -18.80 13.08
CA HIS A 497 -34.76 -18.21 11.78
C HIS A 497 -33.45 -17.42 11.77
N ILE A 498 -33.05 -16.76 12.87
CA ILE A 498 -31.69 -16.18 12.94
C ILE A 498 -30.62 -17.29 12.95
N ASN A 499 -30.87 -18.38 13.68
CA ASN A 499 -30.01 -19.58 13.68
C ASN A 499 -29.89 -20.15 12.25
N ARG A 500 -31.01 -20.27 11.52
CA ARG A 500 -31.02 -20.72 10.13
C ARG A 500 -30.24 -19.80 9.21
N LEU A 501 -30.39 -18.48 9.34
CA LEU A 501 -29.68 -17.51 8.50
C LEU A 501 -28.17 -17.61 8.69
N ILE A 502 -27.69 -17.70 9.94
CA ILE A 502 -26.27 -17.87 10.26
C ILE A 502 -25.75 -19.20 9.72
N ASP A 503 -26.51 -20.28 9.91
CA ASP A 503 -26.16 -21.61 9.40
C ASP A 503 -26.03 -21.61 7.88
N ARG A 504 -26.95 -20.94 7.20
CA ARG A 504 -26.94 -20.83 5.75
C ARG A 504 -25.78 -19.99 5.22
N LEU A 505 -25.51 -18.83 5.81
CA LEU A 505 -24.36 -17.99 5.44
C LEU A 505 -23.04 -18.76 5.58
N LYS A 506 -22.85 -19.51 6.67
CA LYS A 506 -21.65 -20.36 6.84
C LYS A 506 -21.59 -21.54 5.88
N ALA A 507 -22.72 -22.10 5.48
CA ALA A 507 -22.75 -23.19 4.51
C ALA A 507 -22.34 -22.72 3.11
N ASP A 508 -22.77 -21.52 2.71
CA ASP A 508 -22.54 -21.00 1.36
C ASP A 508 -21.17 -20.32 1.21
N PHE A 509 -20.65 -19.70 2.26
CA PHE A 509 -19.41 -18.89 2.22
C PHE A 509 -18.26 -19.43 3.08
N ASP A 510 -18.38 -20.66 3.59
CA ASP A 510 -17.40 -21.34 4.44
C ASP A 510 -17.15 -20.72 5.83
N HIS A 511 -16.25 -21.33 6.61
CA HIS A 511 -15.98 -20.93 7.99
C HIS A 511 -15.24 -19.59 8.12
N THR A 512 -14.62 -19.11 7.04
CA THR A 512 -13.85 -17.86 6.98
C THR A 512 -14.73 -16.63 6.77
N PHE A 513 -15.95 -16.78 6.27
CA PHE A 513 -16.92 -15.69 6.14
C PHE A 513 -17.25 -15.10 7.50
N ILE A 514 -17.08 -13.79 7.65
CA ILE A 514 -17.24 -13.12 8.94
C ILE A 514 -18.74 -12.86 9.17
N ILE A 515 -19.28 -13.37 10.28
CA ILE A 515 -20.65 -13.06 10.68
C ILE A 515 -20.59 -12.32 12.01
N THR A 516 -21.19 -11.13 12.03
CA THR A 516 -21.34 -10.32 13.23
C THR A 516 -22.80 -9.94 13.41
N LEU A 517 -23.14 -9.46 14.60
CA LEU A 517 -24.44 -8.88 14.87
C LEU A 517 -24.23 -7.57 15.62
N ALA A 518 -25.22 -6.68 15.58
CA ALA A 518 -25.17 -5.37 16.23
C ALA A 518 -26.22 -5.21 17.36
N PRO A 519 -26.16 -6.03 18.43
CA PRO A 519 -27.11 -5.92 19.55
C PRO A 519 -27.00 -4.57 20.23
N VAL A 520 -28.14 -4.03 20.66
CA VAL A 520 -28.15 -2.99 21.69
C VAL A 520 -27.50 -3.51 22.98
N ALA A 521 -26.65 -2.72 23.66
CA ALA A 521 -25.75 -3.24 24.70
C ALA A 521 -26.48 -3.97 25.85
N CYS A 522 -27.61 -3.44 26.32
CA CYS A 522 -28.40 -4.07 27.37
C CYS A 522 -28.97 -5.44 26.99
N ALA A 523 -29.16 -5.76 25.70
CA ALA A 523 -29.59 -7.10 25.25
C ALA A 523 -28.54 -8.19 25.55
N LEU A 524 -27.27 -7.81 25.71
CA LEU A 524 -26.19 -8.72 26.10
C LEU A 524 -26.05 -8.86 27.63
N GLN A 525 -26.68 -7.99 28.42
CA GLN A 525 -26.57 -8.00 29.89
C GLN A 525 -27.59 -8.95 30.56
N GLY A 526 -28.60 -9.44 29.84
CA GLY A 526 -29.54 -10.45 30.36
C GLY A 526 -30.84 -10.54 29.54
N GLU A 527 -31.55 -11.66 29.67
CA GLU A 527 -32.73 -11.99 28.85
C GLU A 527 -33.94 -11.08 29.07
N ASN A 528 -34.03 -10.38 30.21
CA ASN A 528 -35.16 -9.51 30.55
C ASN A 528 -34.91 -8.02 30.21
N ASN A 529 -33.75 -7.70 29.63
CA ASN A 529 -33.43 -6.33 29.27
C ASN A 529 -34.04 -5.94 27.92
N ALA A 530 -34.03 -4.64 27.62
CA ALA A 530 -34.49 -4.14 26.34
C ALA A 530 -33.69 -4.77 25.19
N ASN A 531 -34.39 -5.15 24.13
CA ASN A 531 -33.85 -5.80 22.95
C ASN A 531 -34.70 -5.41 21.74
N LEU A 532 -34.04 -5.12 20.62
CA LEU A 532 -34.72 -4.77 19.36
C LEU A 532 -34.95 -5.99 18.45
N SER A 533 -34.24 -7.09 18.68
CA SER A 533 -34.13 -8.20 17.73
C SER A 533 -35.15 -9.33 17.93
N GLY A 534 -35.95 -9.28 19.00
CA GLY A 534 -36.91 -10.34 19.38
C GLY A 534 -36.27 -11.60 19.97
N PHE A 535 -35.27 -12.20 19.31
CA PHE A 535 -34.57 -13.39 19.81
C PHE A 535 -33.59 -13.10 20.97
N SER A 536 -33.21 -14.13 21.73
CA SER A 536 -32.23 -14.02 22.82
C SER A 536 -30.80 -14.13 22.30
N TYR A 537 -29.96 -13.13 22.61
CA TYR A 537 -28.55 -13.16 22.28
C TYR A 537 -27.76 -14.17 23.13
N GLN A 538 -28.20 -14.45 24.36
CA GLN A 538 -27.61 -15.49 25.22
C GLN A 538 -27.86 -16.87 24.60
N THR A 539 -29.09 -17.14 24.16
CA THR A 539 -29.43 -18.38 23.43
C THR A 539 -28.68 -18.44 22.11
N LEU A 540 -28.55 -17.32 21.39
CA LEU A 540 -27.82 -17.28 20.13
C LEU A 540 -26.32 -17.61 20.30
N GLU A 541 -25.65 -17.04 21.31
CA GLU A 541 -24.25 -17.36 21.61
C GLU A 541 -24.09 -18.83 22.03
N ALA A 542 -25.02 -19.37 22.82
CA ALA A 542 -25.01 -20.79 23.18
C ALA A 542 -25.19 -21.71 21.97
N ASP A 543 -26.12 -21.36 21.07
CA ASP A 543 -26.48 -22.17 19.91
C ASP A 543 -25.48 -22.09 18.77
N ARG A 544 -24.97 -20.88 18.49
CA ARG A 544 -24.22 -20.53 17.27
C ARG A 544 -23.00 -19.66 17.51
N GLY A 545 -22.59 -19.44 18.75
CA GLY A 545 -21.43 -18.61 19.08
C GLY A 545 -20.15 -19.00 18.32
N SER A 546 -19.91 -20.29 18.04
CA SER A 546 -18.75 -20.72 17.25
C SER A 546 -18.76 -20.25 15.79
N LYS A 547 -19.92 -19.85 15.26
CA LYS A 547 -20.12 -19.31 13.91
C LYS A 547 -20.15 -17.78 13.89
N ILE A 548 -20.29 -17.14 15.05
CA ILE A 548 -20.34 -15.68 15.19
C ILE A 548 -18.96 -15.18 15.60
N ALA A 549 -18.43 -14.22 14.83
CA ALA A 549 -17.10 -13.69 15.05
C ALA A 549 -17.04 -12.75 16.26
N TRP A 550 -17.98 -11.81 16.36
CA TRP A 550 -18.19 -10.91 17.49
C TRP A 550 -19.55 -10.19 17.39
N TYR A 551 -19.85 -9.38 18.41
CA TYR A 551 -21.01 -8.52 18.55
C TYR A 551 -20.58 -7.05 18.59
N ASN A 552 -21.11 -6.23 17.68
CA ASN A 552 -20.98 -4.77 17.65
C ASN A 552 -21.99 -4.17 18.65
N ALA A 553 -21.69 -4.25 19.94
CA ALA A 553 -22.63 -3.89 21.01
C ALA A 553 -22.85 -2.38 21.07
N GLN A 554 -24.08 -1.91 20.88
CA GLN A 554 -24.41 -0.49 20.80
C GLN A 554 -24.54 0.15 22.20
N PHE A 555 -23.51 0.86 22.67
CA PHE A 555 -23.51 1.58 23.97
C PHE A 555 -23.99 3.03 23.84
N TYR A 556 -25.13 3.21 23.19
CA TYR A 556 -25.74 4.52 22.94
C TYR A 556 -27.27 4.40 22.83
N ASN A 557 -27.94 5.53 22.57
CA ASN A 557 -29.39 5.67 22.43
C ASN A 557 -30.20 5.15 23.63
N GLY A 558 -29.59 5.15 24.83
CA GLY A 558 -30.23 4.70 26.07
C GLY A 558 -30.16 3.19 26.33
N PHE A 559 -29.47 2.44 25.46
CA PHE A 559 -29.30 0.98 25.63
C PHE A 559 -27.99 0.58 26.32
N GLY A 560 -27.12 1.54 26.57
CA GLY A 560 -25.87 1.42 27.32
C GLY A 560 -25.10 2.75 27.30
N ASP A 561 -24.08 2.87 28.11
CA ASP A 561 -23.19 4.05 28.19
C ASP A 561 -21.72 3.61 28.21
N MET A 562 -20.85 4.41 27.59
CA MET A 562 -19.40 4.20 27.57
C MET A 562 -18.61 5.35 28.21
N LYS A 563 -19.25 6.11 29.11
CA LYS A 563 -18.59 7.07 30.02
C LYS A 563 -17.74 6.41 31.10
N ASN A 564 -17.99 5.13 31.39
CA ASN A 564 -17.19 4.28 32.27
C ASN A 564 -17.25 2.82 31.79
N THR A 565 -16.65 1.88 32.53
CA THR A 565 -16.56 0.45 32.14
C THR A 565 -17.71 -0.42 32.64
N ASP A 566 -18.71 0.14 33.32
CA ASP A 566 -19.70 -0.64 34.09
C ASP A 566 -20.57 -1.50 33.17
N ASP A 567 -21.15 -0.91 32.12
CA ASP A 567 -22.03 -1.63 31.19
C ASP A 567 -21.27 -2.70 30.39
N TYR A 568 -20.03 -2.42 30.00
CA TYR A 568 -19.17 -3.41 29.34
C TYR A 568 -18.89 -4.58 30.30
N THR A 569 -18.54 -4.27 31.55
CA THR A 569 -18.28 -5.28 32.59
C THR A 569 -19.52 -6.09 32.91
N ALA A 570 -20.72 -5.50 32.90
CA ALA A 570 -21.97 -6.20 33.07
C ALA A 570 -22.21 -7.24 31.96
N ILE A 571 -21.88 -6.92 30.70
CA ILE A 571 -21.96 -7.86 29.58
C ILE A 571 -20.99 -9.04 29.77
N ILE A 572 -19.75 -8.77 30.17
CA ILE A 572 -18.76 -9.84 30.42
C ILE A 572 -19.20 -10.73 31.59
N ASN A 573 -19.73 -10.13 32.66
CA ASN A 573 -20.30 -10.88 33.79
C ASN A 573 -21.56 -11.69 33.39
N GLY A 574 -22.26 -11.25 32.34
CA GLY A 574 -23.37 -11.98 31.70
C GLY A 574 -22.94 -13.18 30.87
N GLY A 575 -21.63 -13.43 30.72
CA GLY A 575 -21.08 -14.64 30.10
C GLY A 575 -20.56 -14.46 28.67
N PHE A 576 -20.58 -13.25 28.11
CA PHE A 576 -20.01 -12.99 26.79
C PHE A 576 -18.47 -12.86 26.87
N PRO A 577 -17.70 -13.52 25.98
CA PRO A 577 -16.24 -13.36 25.95
C PRO A 577 -15.83 -11.92 25.58
N PRO A 578 -14.85 -11.29 26.27
CA PRO A 578 -14.39 -9.95 25.92
C PRO A 578 -13.93 -9.82 24.46
N SER A 579 -13.28 -10.87 23.92
CA SER A 579 -12.87 -10.95 22.51
C SER A 579 -14.00 -10.91 21.49
N LYS A 580 -15.24 -11.12 21.93
CA LYS A 580 -16.45 -11.05 21.11
C LYS A 580 -17.30 -9.80 21.36
N VAL A 581 -16.95 -8.93 22.30
CA VAL A 581 -17.72 -7.72 22.57
C VAL A 581 -16.92 -6.52 22.07
N VAL A 582 -17.34 -5.96 20.94
CA VAL A 582 -16.77 -4.74 20.36
C VAL A 582 -17.62 -3.56 20.82
N ALA A 583 -16.99 -2.56 21.43
CA ALA A 583 -17.68 -1.41 22.01
C ALA A 583 -18.17 -0.45 20.92
N GLY A 584 -19.48 -0.43 20.67
CA GLY A 584 -20.15 0.47 19.74
C GLY A 584 -20.38 1.84 20.34
N ILE A 585 -19.85 2.87 19.67
CA ILE A 585 -19.90 4.26 20.09
C ILE A 585 -20.35 5.17 18.95
N LEU A 586 -21.00 6.29 19.31
CA LEU A 586 -21.31 7.36 18.35
C LEU A 586 -20.05 8.17 18.05
N THR A 587 -19.69 8.28 16.78
CA THR A 587 -18.49 9.03 16.35
C THR A 587 -18.70 10.54 16.31
N ASN A 588 -19.97 10.98 16.38
CA ASN A 588 -20.39 12.37 16.41
C ASN A 588 -21.64 12.51 17.30
N GLU A 589 -21.78 13.62 18.01
CA GLU A 589 -22.92 13.88 18.91
C GLU A 589 -24.27 13.98 18.17
N ASP A 590 -24.25 14.33 16.87
CA ASP A 590 -25.45 14.47 16.06
C ASP A 590 -26.12 13.13 15.72
N TYR A 591 -25.44 11.99 15.92
CA TYR A 591 -25.97 10.67 15.57
C TYR A 591 -26.94 10.08 16.58
N GLY A 592 -27.06 10.65 17.78
CA GLY A 592 -27.99 10.17 18.79
C GLY A 592 -27.60 10.49 20.23
N GLY A 593 -28.37 9.96 21.17
CA GLY A 593 -28.08 10.12 22.60
C GLY A 593 -26.95 9.21 23.04
N GLY A 594 -26.10 9.66 23.97
CA GLY A 594 -25.04 8.81 24.55
C GLY A 594 -23.68 8.93 23.88
N TYR A 595 -23.44 9.98 23.10
CA TYR A 595 -22.09 10.33 22.66
C TYR A 595 -21.13 10.52 23.86
N VAL A 596 -19.90 10.04 23.70
CA VAL A 596 -18.83 10.12 24.70
C VAL A 596 -17.67 10.89 24.09
N ASP A 597 -17.24 11.96 24.75
CA ASP A 597 -16.15 12.78 24.26
C ASP A 597 -14.82 11.98 24.19
N MET A 598 -13.96 12.36 23.25
CA MET A 598 -12.73 11.63 22.93
C MET A 598 -11.78 11.46 24.13
N LYS A 599 -11.76 12.40 25.09
CA LYS A 599 -10.90 12.32 26.28
C LYS A 599 -11.42 11.26 27.25
N THR A 600 -12.73 11.23 27.48
CA THR A 600 -13.39 10.21 28.29
C THR A 600 -13.26 8.84 27.62
N LEU A 601 -13.59 8.73 26.33
CA LEU A 601 -13.51 7.49 25.57
C LEU A 601 -12.09 6.89 25.60
N LYS A 602 -11.05 7.71 25.41
CA LYS A 602 -9.65 7.27 25.53
C LYS A 602 -9.33 6.66 26.90
N THR A 603 -9.88 7.22 27.97
CA THR A 603 -9.64 6.74 29.34
C THR A 603 -10.31 5.38 29.52
N VAL A 604 -11.58 5.27 29.14
CA VAL A 604 -12.38 4.05 29.26
C VAL A 604 -11.81 2.91 28.41
N LEU A 605 -11.46 3.16 27.13
CA LEU A 605 -10.90 2.12 26.26
C LEU A 605 -9.57 1.57 26.78
N ARG A 606 -8.72 2.41 27.38
CA ARG A 606 -7.46 1.96 28.01
C ARG A 606 -7.70 1.14 29.27
N GLU A 607 -8.69 1.53 30.06
CA GLU A 607 -9.09 0.75 31.23
C GLU A 607 -9.59 -0.64 30.82
N LEU A 608 -10.47 -0.72 29.81
CA LEU A 608 -10.95 -1.99 29.25
C LEU A 608 -9.82 -2.85 28.70
N GLN A 609 -8.86 -2.28 27.97
CA GLN A 609 -7.68 -3.01 27.51
C GLN A 609 -6.81 -3.55 28.66
N SER A 610 -6.73 -2.82 29.76
CA SER A 610 -5.97 -3.25 30.95
C SER A 610 -6.69 -4.37 31.70
N SER A 611 -8.01 -4.31 31.77
CA SER A 611 -8.86 -5.26 32.49
C SER A 611 -9.09 -6.55 31.70
N TYR A 612 -9.15 -6.45 30.37
CA TYR A 612 -9.45 -7.56 29.47
C TYR A 612 -8.34 -7.68 28.41
N ARG A 613 -7.44 -8.64 28.60
CA ARG A 613 -6.29 -8.87 27.68
C ARG A 613 -6.72 -9.12 26.23
N ASP A 614 -7.88 -9.73 26.05
CA ASP A 614 -8.49 -10.05 24.76
C ASP A 614 -9.64 -9.08 24.41
N PHE A 615 -9.63 -7.85 24.93
CA PHE A 615 -10.65 -6.82 24.64
C PHE A 615 -11.02 -6.75 23.14
N GLY A 616 -12.30 -6.95 22.83
CA GLY A 616 -12.79 -7.18 21.47
C GLY A 616 -12.52 -6.04 20.50
N GLY A 617 -12.54 -4.79 20.97
CA GLY A 617 -12.26 -3.59 20.18
C GLY A 617 -13.31 -2.49 20.29
N VAL A 618 -13.29 -1.58 19.33
CA VAL A 618 -14.24 -0.46 19.20
C VAL A 618 -14.87 -0.44 17.80
N VAL A 619 -16.14 -0.07 17.72
CA VAL A 619 -16.86 0.18 16.47
C VAL A 619 -17.52 1.55 16.50
N GLY A 620 -17.35 2.32 15.42
CA GLY A 620 -17.90 3.68 15.30
C GLY A 620 -19.13 3.73 14.40
N TRP A 621 -20.23 4.28 14.93
CA TRP A 621 -21.44 4.68 14.19
C TRP A 621 -21.48 6.21 14.05
N GLU A 622 -21.22 6.82 12.89
CA GLU A 622 -20.69 6.24 11.65
C GLU A 622 -19.56 7.10 11.04
N TYR A 623 -18.99 6.72 9.90
CA TYR A 623 -17.78 7.32 9.35
C TYR A 623 -17.92 8.80 8.95
N TYR A 624 -18.88 9.15 8.07
CA TYR A 624 -18.88 10.36 7.24
C TYR A 624 -18.55 11.68 7.96
N ASN A 625 -19.08 11.92 9.16
CA ASN A 625 -18.87 13.17 9.91
C ASN A 625 -18.13 12.95 11.25
N SER A 626 -17.35 11.88 11.36
CA SER A 626 -16.70 11.50 12.62
C SER A 626 -15.85 12.64 13.22
N ASP A 627 -15.96 12.84 14.54
CA ASP A 627 -15.06 13.70 15.30
C ASP A 627 -13.65 13.07 15.37
N PRO A 628 -12.56 13.87 15.47
CA PRO A 628 -12.52 15.28 15.83
C PRO A 628 -12.71 16.28 14.68
N ARG A 629 -12.75 15.82 13.43
CA ARG A 629 -12.83 16.71 12.26
C ARG A 629 -13.69 16.07 11.17
N GLN A 630 -14.90 16.60 11.00
CA GLN A 630 -15.86 16.13 9.99
C GLN A 630 -15.31 16.19 8.55
N ALA A 631 -14.46 17.16 8.22
CA ALA A 631 -13.82 17.26 6.90
C ALA A 631 -12.71 16.20 6.67
N ALA A 632 -12.36 15.43 7.70
CA ALA A 632 -11.32 14.42 7.72
C ALA A 632 -11.77 13.21 8.57
N PRO A 633 -12.87 12.53 8.20
CA PRO A 633 -13.51 11.53 9.08
C PRO A 633 -12.61 10.34 9.44
N TRP A 634 -11.58 10.05 8.62
CA TRP A 634 -10.54 9.05 8.92
C TRP A 634 -9.76 9.33 10.21
N GLU A 635 -9.78 10.56 10.73
CA GLU A 635 -9.07 10.96 11.97
C GLU A 635 -9.52 10.13 13.15
N TRP A 636 -10.82 9.79 13.19
CA TRP A 636 -11.40 8.99 14.24
C TRP A 636 -10.73 7.62 14.31
N ALA A 637 -10.60 6.93 13.17
CA ALA A 637 -9.97 5.62 13.09
C ALA A 637 -8.48 5.68 13.47
N LEU A 638 -7.75 6.72 13.05
CA LEU A 638 -6.36 6.93 13.48
C LEU A 638 -6.27 7.17 14.99
N THR A 639 -7.18 7.94 15.55
CA THR A 639 -7.21 8.23 16.98
C THR A 639 -7.49 6.95 17.77
N MET A 640 -8.46 6.14 17.34
CA MET A 640 -8.71 4.82 17.94
C MET A 640 -7.48 3.92 17.84
N TRP A 641 -6.79 3.94 16.70
CA TRP A 641 -5.56 3.17 16.54
C TRP A 641 -4.46 3.62 17.50
N GLU A 642 -4.29 4.93 17.69
CA GLU A 642 -3.33 5.47 18.66
C GLU A 642 -3.69 5.09 20.10
N ILE A 643 -4.98 5.13 20.45
CA ILE A 643 -5.47 4.73 21.78
C ILE A 643 -5.15 3.26 22.03
N LEU A 644 -5.45 2.38 21.06
CA LEU A 644 -5.48 0.93 21.25
C LEU A 644 -4.15 0.23 20.94
N TYR A 645 -3.29 0.79 20.08
CA TYR A 645 -2.06 0.12 19.61
C TYR A 645 -0.77 0.85 19.93
N THR A 646 -0.81 2.13 20.34
CA THR A 646 0.41 2.89 20.64
C THR A 646 0.61 3.14 22.13
N GLN A 647 0.78 2.08 22.92
CA GLN A 647 1.44 2.12 24.25
C GLN A 647 2.07 0.77 24.59
N LYS A 648 3.37 0.65 24.32
CA LYS A 648 4.31 -0.10 25.17
C LYS A 648 5.38 0.88 25.63
#